data_AF-A0A5C6AUH8-F1
#
_entry.id   AF-A0A5C6AUH8-F1
#
_cell.length_a   1.000
_cell.length_b   1.000
_cell.length_c   1.000
_cell.angle_alpha   90.00
_cell.angle_beta   90.00
_cell.angle_gamma   90.00
#
_symmetry.space_group_name_H-M   'P 1'
#
loop_
_entity.id
_entity.type
_entity.pdbx_description
1 polymer ?
#
loop_
_entity_poly.entity_id
_entity_poly.type
_entity_poly.pdbx_seq_one_letter_code
_entity_poly.pdbx_strand_id
1 'polypeptide(L)'
;MALRALVVFTLVLAVFQRSGHAEPAAKAAVYDIVVYGDSCGAVTAAISAKRQGRSVILINPTHFLGGMSASGLGATDFLGRRDTFGGIASEFYDEIAKHYGENFVRSFEPHVGQAVFKKMTDEAGVPVVFNAKLNRDSGVEMDGQRIASITTLDGQTYRGKMFIDATYVGDLMAAASVTYTVGREPEEQYGESLAGVRRGDTQPRVHYRQGDKDHFIVDVDPSIVPGKPDSGLLPHVHKIDGLKNGQGDRKIQAYNYRLCLTTDPELRIPIDKPTGYQAIDHELLLRNFEAGDSRLPALIDSLAGSASKVDWNNMHAVGSDYDGANWDYPEASYEERREIEAAHELYIRGFLWTLANSPRVPETIRNRVADYGLPKDEFTDNGGWPYMIYIREARRMVADYVMTQADCEGKREARDPIGLGSFGMDSHVVQFFVNEKGFVRHDGVIWHVPPKPYGISYRSIVPRRGECENLFAPICLSTSHVAHGSIRMEPVFMTLSESAAIAASLAIKGDASVQDVEYADLRQQLDVNKVIVQWNRKVKAAKAPPKKDSARIDGNAIDDPEAERIGEWKESTFGTGFIGDSYLHDDNDGKGKKRIHFEWSELKDGRYEVHVSYTSHRNRATNVPITIHHANGDSQITVNQQRKPAENGWHSLGRFSFSSQKPAVVEISTSGTDGHVIADAVRLVPVTEPEHSSIDATSDAKAKPNILIILADDMGIECLSAYGGKHATPNIDAIAEQGMRFTHCFSNPFCSPSRASLLTGRYPFKNGLTDVLHSLRQEEIYLSPAQPSFARQLKSQGYATAIAGKWHMSLLHQHNTINAFGFDQYQVWQIFDSAGEKTRRYWKPHLNRNGTLVTEQVLDRYGPDVDVEFLTEFMKASVKQEQPFLAYFATPLPHFPWEPTPDTEDQSYRKPHNEHKGDPKYFPDMVMYLDKCIGQLLQTLEDQGIADHTVVFFLADNGTDRDLSNSWGDGKAIQGGKGTMTDRGTHVPLIVRWPKQISAGSICGDLIDFSDLLPTLCELSGAPLPSEEIHGRSFLAQLLGNSGNPREWVHVQHQDARHIRGRSYMLNNKSELRPVVELWEPPARPVQNARSNDALDARQELQSAFERLDD
;
A
#
# COMPACT_ATOMS: atom_id res chain seq x y z
N MET A 1 55.46 68.30 42.07
CA MET A 1 55.29 67.80 40.69
C MET A 1 53.92 67.15 40.63
N ALA A 2 52.90 67.89 40.15
CA ALA A 2 52.29 67.71 38.82
C ALA A 2 51.68 66.30 38.67
N LEU A 3 50.38 66.05 38.47
CA LEU A 3 49.30 66.85 37.87
C LEU A 3 47.93 66.18 38.21
N ARG A 4 46.97 66.94 38.77
CA ARG A 4 45.48 66.96 38.62
C ARG A 4 44.78 65.67 38.12
N ALA A 5 43.80 65.00 38.77
CA ALA A 5 42.71 65.34 39.70
C ALA A 5 41.69 66.42 39.23
N LEU A 6 40.45 65.95 38.99
CA LEU A 6 39.14 66.58 39.24
C LEU A 6 38.80 67.92 38.54
N VAL A 7 37.58 68.01 37.95
CA VAL A 7 36.79 69.16 37.38
C VAL A 7 36.23 68.69 36.01
N VAL A 8 34.93 68.49 35.73
CA VAL A 8 33.76 69.38 35.87
C VAL A 8 32.47 68.55 36.04
N PHE A 9 31.75 68.83 37.11
CA PHE A 9 30.30 68.72 37.25
C PHE A 9 29.71 70.08 36.81
N THR A 10 28.52 70.10 36.19
CA THR A 10 27.58 71.25 35.99
C THR A 10 27.87 72.36 34.94
N LEU A 11 27.04 72.40 33.88
CA LEU A 11 26.28 73.56 33.31
C LEU A 11 25.68 73.05 31.97
N VAL A 12 24.37 72.83 31.80
CA VAL A 12 23.31 73.85 31.85
C VAL A 12 22.01 73.25 32.42
N LEU A 13 21.54 73.88 33.49
CA LEU A 13 20.17 73.84 34.01
C LEU A 13 19.39 74.97 33.31
N ALA A 14 18.08 74.74 33.12
CA ALA A 14 17.04 75.64 32.58
C ALA A 14 16.95 75.73 31.04
N VAL A 15 15.98 75.02 30.46
CA VAL A 15 14.71 75.56 29.91
C VAL A 15 13.90 74.35 29.43
N PHE A 16 12.89 73.98 30.22
CA PHE A 16 11.52 73.57 29.84
C PHE A 16 10.97 72.65 30.93
N GLN A 17 10.40 73.29 31.96
CA GLN A 17 9.13 72.81 32.51
C GLN A 17 8.15 72.71 31.33
N ARG A 18 8.03 71.53 30.72
CA ARG A 18 6.77 71.11 30.16
C ARG A 18 6.22 70.09 31.14
N SER A 19 5.20 70.53 31.87
CA SER A 19 4.13 69.70 32.37
C SER A 19 3.71 68.73 31.27
N GLY A 20 4.36 67.57 31.24
CA GLY A 20 3.82 66.39 30.59
C GLY A 20 2.55 66.09 31.35
N HIS A 21 1.42 66.57 30.82
CA HIS A 21 0.16 65.93 31.07
C HIS A 21 0.44 64.45 30.86
N ALA A 22 0.26 63.65 31.91
CA ALA A 22 0.11 62.22 31.72
C ALA A 22 -0.99 62.11 30.67
N GLU A 23 -0.61 61.74 29.45
CA GLU A 23 -1.58 61.30 28.47
C GLU A 23 -2.40 60.25 29.21
N PRO A 24 -3.74 60.36 29.22
CA PRO A 24 -4.56 59.35 29.83
C PRO A 24 -4.12 58.04 29.18
N ALA A 25 -3.63 57.08 30.00
CA ALA A 25 -3.21 55.77 29.54
C ALA A 25 -4.24 55.31 28.52
N ALA A 26 -3.84 55.25 27.24
CA ALA A 26 -4.75 54.95 26.16
C ALA A 26 -5.50 53.69 26.58
N LYS A 27 -6.84 53.76 26.70
CA LYS A 27 -7.65 52.61 27.11
C LYS A 27 -7.17 51.41 26.29
N ALA A 28 -6.62 50.40 26.98
CA ALA A 28 -6.05 49.23 26.32
C ALA A 28 -7.07 48.71 25.30
N ALA A 29 -6.62 48.51 24.06
CA ALA A 29 -7.50 48.10 22.98
C ALA A 29 -8.20 46.79 23.38
N VAL A 30 -9.54 46.77 23.28
CA VAL A 30 -10.33 45.55 23.48
C VAL A 30 -10.46 44.89 22.12
N TYR A 31 -9.88 43.70 22.00
CA TYR A 31 -9.98 42.88 20.80
C TYR A 31 -11.31 42.12 20.79
N ASP A 32 -11.83 41.84 19.61
CA ASP A 32 -12.96 40.92 19.47
C ASP A 32 -12.50 39.51 19.89
N ILE A 33 -11.33 39.07 19.41
CA ILE A 33 -10.77 37.75 19.71
C ILE A 33 -9.31 37.88 20.15
N VAL A 34 -8.96 37.27 21.29
CA VAL A 34 -7.57 37.10 21.74
C VAL A 34 -7.20 35.63 21.56
N VAL A 35 -6.21 35.35 20.72
CA VAL A 35 -5.66 34.00 20.54
C VAL A 35 -4.40 33.88 21.35
N TYR A 36 -4.35 32.93 22.29
CA TYR A 36 -3.14 32.58 23.04
C TYR A 36 -2.66 31.21 22.59
N GLY A 37 -1.47 31.10 22.00
CA GLY A 37 -1.02 29.82 21.45
C GLY A 37 0.30 29.83 20.70
N ASP A 38 0.94 28.66 20.68
CA ASP A 38 2.19 28.34 19.99
C ASP A 38 2.04 27.29 18.88
N SER A 39 0.84 26.71 18.72
CA SER A 39 0.56 25.70 17.70
C SER A 39 0.27 26.31 16.31
N CYS A 40 0.26 25.46 15.28
CA CYS A 40 -0.30 25.83 13.97
C CYS A 40 -1.78 26.25 14.05
N GLY A 41 -2.53 25.71 15.02
CA GLY A 41 -3.91 26.09 15.32
C GLY A 41 -4.03 27.56 15.72
N ALA A 42 -3.06 28.09 16.47
CA ALA A 42 -3.06 29.50 16.88
C ALA A 42 -2.98 30.45 15.67
N VAL A 43 -2.14 30.10 14.68
CA VAL A 43 -1.99 30.85 13.44
C VAL A 43 -3.29 30.84 12.63
N THR A 44 -3.87 29.66 12.43
CA THR A 44 -5.10 29.50 11.63
C THR A 44 -6.33 30.16 12.28
N ALA A 45 -6.47 30.08 13.60
CA ALA A 45 -7.51 30.81 14.34
C ALA A 45 -7.39 32.34 14.14
N ALA A 46 -6.17 32.87 14.26
CA ALA A 46 -5.94 34.31 14.12
C ALA A 46 -6.20 34.80 12.68
N ILE A 47 -5.77 34.04 11.68
CA ILE A 47 -6.07 34.32 10.26
C ILE A 47 -7.58 34.27 10.01
N SER A 48 -8.27 33.24 10.47
CA SER A 48 -9.72 33.09 10.32
C SER A 48 -10.49 34.25 10.95
N ALA A 49 -10.16 34.62 12.20
CA ALA A 49 -10.75 35.76 12.88
C ALA A 49 -10.58 37.07 12.08
N LYS A 50 -9.37 37.30 11.57
CA LYS A 50 -9.06 38.49 10.77
C LYS A 50 -9.82 38.53 9.45
N ARG A 51 -9.91 37.39 8.74
CA ARG A 51 -10.68 37.24 7.49
C ARG A 51 -12.19 37.41 7.70
N GLN A 52 -12.70 37.11 8.90
CA GLN A 52 -14.07 37.41 9.31
C GLN A 52 -14.30 38.87 9.75
N GLY A 53 -13.30 39.74 9.57
CA GLY A 53 -13.39 41.17 9.89
C GLY A 53 -13.34 41.48 11.39
N ARG A 54 -12.90 40.54 12.23
CA ARG A 54 -12.75 40.75 13.67
C ARG A 54 -11.41 41.41 14.00
N SER A 55 -11.39 42.26 15.02
CA SER A 55 -10.13 42.68 15.63
C SER A 55 -9.53 41.50 16.40
N VAL A 56 -8.31 41.10 16.04
CA VAL A 56 -7.64 39.94 16.63
C VAL A 56 -6.21 40.28 16.99
N ILE A 57 -5.71 39.62 18.03
CA ILE A 57 -4.29 39.58 18.39
C ILE A 57 -3.88 38.14 18.71
N LEU A 58 -2.72 37.74 18.19
CA LEU A 58 -2.09 36.46 18.50
C LEU A 58 -0.97 36.68 19.52
N ILE A 59 -1.13 36.13 20.72
CA ILE A 59 -0.17 36.13 21.81
C ILE A 59 0.55 34.78 21.80
N ASN A 60 1.77 34.76 21.29
CA ASN A 60 2.58 33.57 21.12
C ASN A 60 3.64 33.47 22.24
N PRO A 61 3.65 32.40 23.05
CA PRO A 61 4.63 32.24 24.12
C PRO A 61 6.04 31.91 23.62
N THR A 62 6.21 31.59 22.33
CA THR A 62 7.49 31.26 21.70
C THR A 62 8.02 32.41 20.83
N HIS A 63 9.23 32.25 20.28
CA HIS A 63 9.86 33.22 19.38
C HIS A 63 9.58 32.95 17.89
N PHE A 64 8.88 31.86 17.53
CA PHE A 64 8.64 31.42 16.16
C PHE A 64 7.15 31.09 15.93
N LEU A 65 6.69 31.04 14.67
CA LEU A 65 5.30 30.70 14.32
C LEU A 65 5.19 29.28 13.76
N GLY A 66 4.04 28.64 14.00
CA GLY A 66 3.63 27.43 13.28
C GLY A 66 3.71 26.12 14.07
N GLY A 67 4.12 26.15 15.34
CA GLY A 67 4.18 24.97 16.19
C GLY A 67 5.05 23.85 15.63
N MET A 68 4.61 22.61 15.81
CA MET A 68 5.37 21.44 15.37
C MET A 68 5.61 21.40 13.86
N SER A 69 4.64 21.88 13.06
CA SER A 69 4.78 22.01 11.60
C SER A 69 5.93 22.93 11.17
N ALA A 70 6.43 23.80 12.06
CA ALA A 70 7.61 24.66 11.86
C ALA A 70 8.80 24.26 12.75
N SER A 71 8.65 23.19 13.54
CA SER A 71 9.58 22.78 14.59
C SER A 71 9.83 21.28 14.56
N GLY A 72 10.14 20.79 13.36
CA GLY A 72 10.71 19.46 13.15
C GLY A 72 9.75 18.37 12.70
N LEU A 73 8.43 18.55 12.84
CA LEU A 73 7.44 17.63 12.26
C LEU A 73 7.29 17.92 10.77
N GLY A 74 8.23 17.39 9.98
CA GLY A 74 8.27 17.56 8.53
C GLY A 74 7.35 16.59 7.79
N ALA A 75 7.15 15.38 8.30
CA ALA A 75 6.25 14.40 7.73
C ALA A 75 4.78 14.71 8.06
N THR A 76 3.93 14.75 7.03
CA THR A 76 2.53 15.13 7.19
C THR A 76 1.68 14.02 7.82
N ASP A 77 0.98 14.39 8.90
CA ASP A 77 0.21 13.50 9.77
C ASP A 77 -1.21 13.16 9.24
N PHE A 78 -1.45 13.26 7.93
CA PHE A 78 -2.75 12.89 7.32
C PHE A 78 -2.69 11.72 6.35
N LEU A 79 -1.53 11.07 6.16
CA LEU A 79 -1.38 9.79 5.43
C LEU A 79 -2.14 9.72 4.09
N GLY A 80 -2.11 10.79 3.29
CA GLY A 80 -2.79 10.85 1.99
C GLY A 80 -4.30 11.13 2.03
N ARG A 81 -4.91 11.29 3.21
CA ARG A 81 -6.31 11.68 3.42
C ARG A 81 -6.54 13.18 3.25
N ARG A 82 -6.11 13.75 2.13
CA ARG A 82 -6.32 15.18 1.82
C ARG A 82 -7.80 15.56 1.78
N ASP A 83 -8.68 14.59 1.57
CA ASP A 83 -10.14 14.74 1.54
C ASP A 83 -10.80 14.93 2.92
N THR A 84 -10.03 14.92 4.02
CA THR A 84 -10.59 15.05 5.38
C THR A 84 -10.47 16.44 5.99
N PHE A 85 -9.84 17.39 5.31
CA PHE A 85 -9.72 18.76 5.80
C PHE A 85 -9.68 19.76 4.65
N GLY A 86 -10.11 20.99 4.93
CA GLY A 86 -10.31 22.05 3.95
C GLY A 86 -9.76 23.37 4.47
N GLY A 87 -10.41 24.48 4.14
CA GLY A 87 -10.14 25.80 4.71
C GLY A 87 -8.67 26.23 4.68
N ILE A 88 -8.24 26.91 5.74
CA ILE A 88 -6.89 27.46 5.88
C ILE A 88 -5.85 26.33 5.97
N ALA A 89 -6.21 25.19 6.55
CA ALA A 89 -5.34 24.02 6.57
C ALA A 89 -4.98 23.58 5.14
N SER A 90 -5.96 23.57 4.22
CA SER A 90 -5.65 23.28 2.81
C SER A 90 -4.73 24.33 2.19
N GLU A 91 -5.01 25.61 2.40
CA GLU A 91 -4.15 26.70 1.87
C GLU A 91 -2.69 26.57 2.31
N PHE A 92 -2.43 26.24 3.57
CA PHE A 92 -1.07 26.03 4.08
C PHE A 92 -0.33 24.96 3.28
N TYR A 93 -0.89 23.75 3.19
CA TYR A 93 -0.23 22.64 2.48
C TYR A 93 -0.18 22.86 0.96
N ASP A 94 -1.12 23.60 0.37
CA ASP A 94 -1.05 23.97 -1.05
C ASP A 94 0.11 24.95 -1.31
N GLU A 95 0.36 25.90 -0.41
CA GLU A 95 1.50 26.81 -0.50
C GLU A 95 2.84 26.10 -0.22
N ILE A 96 2.87 25.07 0.65
CA ILE A 96 4.02 24.16 0.78
C ILE A 96 4.28 23.44 -0.55
N ALA A 97 3.26 22.82 -1.14
CA ALA A 97 3.43 22.07 -2.38
C ALA A 97 3.94 22.99 -3.52
N LYS A 98 3.36 24.19 -3.60
CA LYS A 98 3.79 25.24 -4.54
C LYS A 98 5.22 25.70 -4.32
N HIS A 99 5.71 25.79 -3.09
CA HIS A 99 7.12 26.12 -2.80
C HIS A 99 8.08 25.15 -3.52
N TYR A 100 7.72 23.86 -3.53
CA TYR A 100 8.50 22.81 -4.18
C TYR A 100 8.14 22.60 -5.66
N GLY A 101 7.19 23.35 -6.22
CA GLY A 101 6.72 23.17 -7.60
C GLY A 101 5.86 21.92 -7.81
N GLU A 102 5.31 21.36 -6.75
CA GLU A 102 4.54 20.12 -6.73
C GLU A 102 3.05 20.39 -6.48
N ASN A 103 2.19 19.42 -6.81
CA ASN A 103 0.75 19.49 -6.46
C ASN A 103 0.46 18.96 -5.05
N PHE A 104 1.37 18.16 -4.50
CA PHE A 104 1.26 17.58 -3.17
C PHE A 104 2.65 17.25 -2.63
N VAL A 105 2.86 17.49 -1.35
CA VAL A 105 4.09 17.14 -0.65
C VAL A 105 3.74 16.37 0.62
N ARG A 106 4.28 15.14 0.73
CA ARG A 106 4.08 14.27 1.90
C ARG A 106 4.90 14.72 3.11
N SER A 107 6.05 15.32 2.88
CA SER A 107 6.99 15.73 3.93
C SER A 107 7.80 16.94 3.47
N PHE A 108 8.00 17.93 4.33
CA PHE A 108 8.63 19.21 3.97
C PHE A 108 9.61 19.69 5.05
N GLU A 109 10.50 20.60 4.66
CA GLU A 109 11.48 21.18 5.56
C GLU A 109 10.84 22.17 6.56
N PRO A 110 11.17 22.10 7.86
CA PRO A 110 10.57 22.96 8.89
C PRO A 110 10.66 24.46 8.59
N HIS A 111 11.79 24.96 8.06
CA HIS A 111 11.92 26.38 7.71
C HIS A 111 10.94 26.81 6.60
N VAL A 112 10.55 25.89 5.70
CA VAL A 112 9.53 26.16 4.67
C VAL A 112 8.15 26.26 5.31
N GLY A 113 7.83 25.36 6.25
CA GLY A 113 6.64 25.46 7.11
C GLY A 113 6.53 26.82 7.79
N GLN A 114 7.61 27.24 8.46
CA GLN A 114 7.71 28.53 9.13
C GLN A 114 7.50 29.70 8.16
N ALA A 115 8.13 29.66 6.98
CA ALA A 115 8.03 30.70 5.98
C ALA A 115 6.59 30.85 5.44
N VAL A 116 5.89 29.73 5.19
CA VAL A 116 4.50 29.75 4.73
C VAL A 116 3.57 30.32 5.80
N PHE A 117 3.68 29.90 7.06
CA PHE A 117 2.86 30.50 8.13
C PHE A 117 3.12 32.00 8.28
N LYS A 118 4.38 32.41 8.24
CA LYS A 118 4.74 33.83 8.30
C LYS A 118 4.07 34.60 7.16
N LYS A 119 4.20 34.10 5.93
CA LYS A 119 3.58 34.69 4.74
C LYS A 119 2.06 34.82 4.91
N MET A 120 1.37 33.75 5.28
CA MET A 120 -0.10 33.75 5.44
C MET A 120 -0.56 34.70 6.55
N THR A 121 0.20 34.79 7.65
CA THR A 121 -0.07 35.69 8.78
C THR A 121 0.10 37.16 8.38
N ASP A 122 1.18 37.47 7.66
CA ASP A 122 1.48 38.81 7.16
C ASP A 122 0.44 39.27 6.13
N GLU A 123 0.08 38.40 5.17
CA GLU A 123 -0.93 38.67 4.15
C GLU A 123 -2.33 38.91 4.75
N ALA A 124 -2.67 38.20 5.83
CA ALA A 124 -3.90 38.45 6.57
C ALA A 124 -3.85 39.75 7.41
N GLY A 125 -2.67 40.27 7.73
CA GLY A 125 -2.49 41.43 8.60
C GLY A 125 -2.83 41.12 10.07
N VAL A 126 -2.44 39.93 10.54
CA VAL A 126 -2.60 39.50 11.93
C VAL A 126 -1.45 40.07 12.78
N PRO A 127 -1.73 40.86 13.84
CA PRO A 127 -0.69 41.28 14.77
C PRO A 127 -0.29 40.14 15.70
N VAL A 128 1.01 39.89 15.80
CA VAL A 128 1.60 38.83 16.63
C VAL A 128 2.51 39.43 17.70
N VAL A 129 2.37 38.95 18.94
CA VAL A 129 3.30 39.22 20.04
C VAL A 129 4.05 37.92 20.35
N PHE A 130 5.38 37.95 20.23
CA PHE A 130 6.24 36.79 20.51
C PHE A 130 6.78 36.81 21.94
N ASN A 131 7.22 35.65 22.43
CA ASN A 131 7.82 35.46 23.75
C ASN A 131 6.92 35.89 24.92
N ALA A 132 5.61 35.85 24.71
CA ALA A 132 4.62 36.38 25.63
C ALA A 132 3.95 35.23 26.42
N LYS A 133 4.62 34.76 27.48
CA LYS A 133 4.11 33.69 28.36
C LYS A 133 3.03 34.22 29.30
N LEU A 134 1.95 33.46 29.49
CA LEU A 134 0.85 33.81 30.39
C LEU A 134 1.34 33.85 31.84
N ASN A 135 0.96 34.87 32.60
CA ASN A 135 1.03 34.76 34.06
C ASN A 135 -0.10 33.84 34.52
N ARG A 136 0.21 32.56 34.74
CA ARG A 136 -0.80 31.53 35.04
C ARG A 136 -1.40 31.66 36.44
N ASP A 137 -0.66 32.27 37.37
CA ASP A 137 -1.05 32.31 38.79
C ASP A 137 -2.07 33.42 39.05
N SER A 138 -1.94 34.56 38.36
CA SER A 138 -2.78 35.73 38.62
C SER A 138 -3.08 36.57 37.39
N GLY A 139 -2.72 36.11 36.19
CA GLY A 139 -2.85 36.88 34.95
C GLY A 139 -4.18 36.72 34.23
N VAL A 140 -5.04 35.79 34.63
CA VAL A 140 -6.38 35.63 34.05
C VAL A 140 -7.40 36.36 34.91
N GLU A 141 -7.88 37.51 34.43
CA GLU A 141 -8.92 38.29 35.10
C GLU A 141 -10.29 37.81 34.61
N MET A 142 -11.11 37.27 35.51
CA MET A 142 -12.48 36.82 35.24
C MET A 142 -13.50 37.90 35.65
N ASP A 143 -14.51 38.13 34.81
CA ASP A 143 -15.74 38.86 35.12
C ASP A 143 -16.92 37.88 35.07
N GLY A 144 -17.35 37.42 36.25
CA GLY A 144 -18.26 36.28 36.35
C GLY A 144 -17.65 35.01 35.73
N GLN A 145 -18.31 34.45 34.71
CA GLN A 145 -17.85 33.28 33.96
C GLN A 145 -17.16 33.64 32.64
N ARG A 146 -16.73 34.89 32.47
CA ARG A 146 -16.09 35.37 31.24
C ARG A 146 -14.69 35.85 31.57
N ILE A 147 -13.70 35.48 30.75
CA ILE A 147 -12.37 36.08 30.80
C ILE A 147 -12.52 37.54 30.32
N ALA A 148 -12.07 38.49 31.13
CA ALA A 148 -12.02 39.91 30.79
C ALA A 148 -10.67 40.29 30.16
N SER A 149 -9.58 39.75 30.70
CA SER A 149 -8.24 39.90 30.15
C SER A 149 -7.29 38.78 30.55
N ILE A 150 -6.22 38.66 29.77
CA ILE A 150 -5.03 37.88 30.11
C ILE A 150 -3.82 38.81 30.26
N THR A 151 -2.95 38.52 31.22
CA THR A 151 -1.70 39.26 31.47
C THR A 151 -0.52 38.32 31.32
N THR A 152 0.50 38.75 30.59
CA THR A 152 1.74 37.99 30.37
C THR A 152 2.78 38.31 31.43
N LEU A 153 3.83 37.49 31.55
CA LEU A 153 4.87 37.62 32.59
C LEU A 153 5.65 38.94 32.52
N ASP A 154 5.67 39.61 31.37
CA ASP A 154 6.24 40.94 31.18
C ASP A 154 5.31 42.08 31.61
N GLY A 155 4.12 41.76 32.14
CA GLY A 155 3.12 42.69 32.66
C GLY A 155 2.14 43.23 31.62
N GLN A 156 2.28 42.86 30.34
CA GLN A 156 1.37 43.30 29.29
C GLN A 156 0.00 42.64 29.44
N THR A 157 -1.08 43.41 29.29
CA THR A 157 -2.45 42.94 29.50
C THR A 157 -3.28 43.10 28.23
N TYR A 158 -3.96 42.03 27.84
CA TYR A 158 -4.75 41.91 26.62
C TYR A 158 -6.22 41.66 26.96
N ARG A 159 -7.10 42.57 26.52
CA ARG A 159 -8.55 42.49 26.73
C ARG A 159 -9.24 41.95 25.49
N GLY A 160 -10.21 41.06 25.67
CA GLY A 160 -10.89 40.35 24.60
C GLY A 160 -12.37 40.11 24.89
N LYS A 161 -13.21 40.00 23.85
CA LYS A 161 -14.59 39.51 24.01
C LYS A 161 -14.65 37.99 24.06
N MET A 162 -13.80 37.34 23.25
CA MET A 162 -13.61 35.90 23.17
C MET A 162 -12.12 35.56 23.23
N PHE A 163 -11.81 34.38 23.77
CA PHE A 163 -10.46 33.86 23.93
C PHE A 163 -10.35 32.47 23.29
N ILE A 164 -9.20 32.18 22.69
CA ILE A 164 -8.88 30.87 22.14
C ILE A 164 -7.55 30.43 22.73
N ASP A 165 -7.57 29.36 23.52
CA ASP A 165 -6.36 28.66 23.98
C ASP A 165 -5.96 27.62 22.93
N ALA A 166 -5.02 28.02 22.08
CA ALA A 166 -4.44 27.19 21.04
C ALA A 166 -3.01 26.75 21.40
N THR A 167 -2.71 26.60 22.70
CA THR A 167 -1.45 25.99 23.17
C THR A 167 -1.54 24.47 23.18
N TYR A 168 -0.39 23.78 23.07
CA TYR A 168 -0.34 22.31 23.24
C TYR A 168 -0.56 21.84 24.70
N VAL A 169 -0.59 22.77 25.67
CA VAL A 169 -0.60 22.48 27.12
C VAL A 169 -1.85 22.97 27.87
N GLY A 170 -2.62 23.88 27.27
CA GLY A 170 -3.88 24.37 27.82
C GLY A 170 -3.70 25.22 29.08
N ASP A 171 -2.68 26.08 29.14
CA ASP A 171 -2.40 26.90 30.32
C ASP A 171 -3.47 27.98 30.55
N LEU A 172 -4.05 28.55 29.49
CA LEU A 172 -5.10 29.55 29.63
C LEU A 172 -6.42 28.91 30.10
N MET A 173 -6.81 27.76 29.55
CA MET A 173 -7.99 27.06 30.04
C MET A 173 -7.85 26.65 31.51
N ALA A 174 -6.68 26.17 31.93
CA ALA A 174 -6.43 25.79 33.31
C ALA A 174 -6.48 27.01 34.24
N ALA A 175 -5.85 28.13 33.86
CA ALA A 175 -5.88 29.37 34.65
C ALA A 175 -7.27 30.03 34.68
N ALA A 176 -8.11 29.79 33.67
CA ALA A 176 -9.54 30.17 33.66
C ALA A 176 -10.44 29.20 34.47
N SER A 177 -9.86 28.27 35.24
CA SER A 177 -10.57 27.29 36.07
C SER A 177 -11.52 26.36 35.29
N VAL A 178 -11.25 26.12 34.00
CA VAL A 178 -11.97 25.11 33.21
C VAL A 178 -11.58 23.71 33.68
N THR A 179 -12.56 22.80 33.79
CA THR A 179 -12.26 21.43 34.22
C THR A 179 -11.42 20.71 33.17
N TYR A 180 -10.34 20.06 33.60
CA TYR A 180 -9.47 19.25 32.76
C TYR A 180 -9.02 17.96 33.45
N THR A 181 -8.43 17.05 32.68
CA THR A 181 -7.79 15.83 33.13
C THR A 181 -6.37 15.72 32.57
N VAL A 182 -5.53 14.93 33.24
CA VAL A 182 -4.17 14.55 32.82
C VAL A 182 -3.99 13.06 33.10
N GLY A 183 -3.45 12.32 32.13
CA GLY A 183 -3.17 10.90 32.26
C GLY A 183 -4.11 10.02 31.45
N ARG A 184 -4.41 8.81 31.93
CA ARG A 184 -5.23 7.81 31.25
C ARG A 184 -6.45 7.46 32.09
N GLU A 185 -7.62 7.58 31.50
CA GLU A 185 -8.87 7.15 32.10
C GLU A 185 -8.93 5.61 32.20
N PRO A 186 -9.56 5.03 33.24
CA PRO A 186 -9.81 3.59 33.28
C PRO A 186 -10.85 3.19 32.23
N GLU A 187 -10.80 1.93 31.79
CA GLU A 187 -11.69 1.36 30.77
C GLU A 187 -13.18 1.56 31.09
N GLU A 188 -13.55 1.50 32.37
CA GLU A 188 -14.93 1.67 32.84
C GLU A 188 -15.46 3.11 32.74
N GLN A 189 -14.60 4.14 32.68
CA GLN A 189 -15.04 5.54 32.73
C GLN A 189 -15.87 5.91 31.50
N TYR A 190 -15.48 5.44 30.32
CA TYR A 190 -16.17 5.71 29.06
C TYR A 190 -16.50 4.44 28.25
N GLY A 191 -16.22 3.25 28.79
CA GLY A 191 -16.45 1.98 28.09
C GLY A 191 -15.47 1.75 26.93
N GLU A 192 -14.23 2.20 27.09
CA GLU A 192 -13.20 2.19 26.04
C GLU A 192 -12.25 1.01 26.23
N SER A 193 -12.36 0.01 25.35
CA SER A 193 -11.55 -1.21 25.40
C SER A 193 -10.04 -0.98 25.21
N LEU A 194 -9.63 0.23 24.82
CA LEU A 194 -8.23 0.64 24.66
C LEU A 194 -7.72 1.54 25.80
N ALA A 195 -8.59 2.05 26.68
CA ALA A 195 -8.21 3.03 27.69
C ALA A 195 -7.36 2.45 28.84
N GLY A 196 -6.73 3.32 29.62
CA GLY A 196 -5.88 2.92 30.73
C GLY A 196 -4.59 2.23 30.29
N VAL A 197 -4.01 1.50 31.24
CA VAL A 197 -2.78 0.73 31.11
C VAL A 197 -2.93 -0.39 30.07
N ARG A 198 -1.90 -0.59 29.23
CA ARG A 198 -1.86 -1.64 28.19
C ARG A 198 -0.50 -2.35 28.16
N ARG A 199 -0.32 -3.36 29.01
CA ARG A 199 0.99 -3.99 29.28
C ARG A 199 1.54 -4.86 28.16
N GLY A 200 0.71 -5.45 27.30
CA GLY A 200 1.12 -6.28 26.16
C GLY A 200 1.86 -7.60 26.47
N ASP A 201 2.42 -7.76 27.67
CA ASP A 201 3.15 -8.94 28.16
C ASP A 201 2.24 -10.06 28.68
N THR A 202 1.06 -9.68 29.17
CA THR A 202 0.06 -10.57 29.80
C THR A 202 -1.10 -10.91 28.86
N GLN A 203 -1.43 -9.99 27.96
CA GLN A 203 -2.42 -10.18 26.91
C GLN A 203 -1.88 -9.58 25.61
N PRO A 204 -1.89 -10.32 24.50
CA PRO A 204 -1.54 -9.76 23.20
C PRO A 204 -2.37 -8.52 22.91
N ARG A 205 -1.72 -7.45 22.46
CA ARG A 205 -2.42 -6.22 22.07
C ARG A 205 -3.22 -6.49 20.80
N VAL A 206 -4.54 -6.47 20.91
CA VAL A 206 -5.48 -6.86 19.84
C VAL A 206 -5.64 -5.81 18.73
N HIS A 207 -5.17 -4.59 18.96
CA HIS A 207 -5.39 -3.45 18.07
C HIS A 207 -4.25 -3.17 17.08
N TYR A 208 -3.10 -3.83 17.19
CA TYR A 208 -1.95 -3.62 16.30
C TYR A 208 -2.22 -4.10 14.85
N ARG A 209 -1.70 -3.48 13.76
CA ARG A 209 -0.29 -3.44 13.32
C ARG A 209 0.06 -2.36 12.26
N GLN A 210 1.28 -1.79 12.38
CA GLN A 210 2.16 -1.28 11.29
C GLN A 210 3.50 -2.07 11.25
N GLY A 211 3.50 -3.31 11.76
CA GLY A 211 4.70 -4.17 11.90
C GLY A 211 5.34 -4.09 13.29
N ASP A 212 4.49 -4.08 14.33
CA ASP A 212 4.84 -4.09 15.76
C ASP A 212 5.88 -3.00 16.15
N LYS A 213 5.53 -1.73 15.91
CA LYS A 213 6.10 -0.50 16.51
C LYS A 213 6.27 -0.63 18.04
N ASP A 214 7.38 -0.12 18.53
CA ASP A 214 7.71 0.14 19.94
C ASP A 214 7.59 -1.01 20.94
N HIS A 215 8.13 -2.20 20.59
CA HIS A 215 8.19 -3.32 21.53
C HIS A 215 9.50 -4.09 21.59
N PHE A 216 9.79 -4.60 22.80
CA PHE A 216 10.84 -5.58 23.06
C PHE A 216 10.49 -6.91 22.39
N ILE A 217 11.36 -7.36 21.49
CA ILE A 217 11.31 -8.70 20.87
C ILE A 217 12.25 -9.70 21.55
N VAL A 218 13.04 -9.22 22.49
CA VAL A 218 14.04 -9.96 23.26
C VAL A 218 13.88 -9.66 24.74
N ASP A 219 14.31 -10.58 25.59
CA ASP A 219 14.32 -10.37 27.03
C ASP A 219 15.56 -9.57 27.43
N VAL A 220 15.34 -8.42 28.08
CA VAL A 220 16.41 -7.48 28.46
C VAL A 220 16.38 -7.28 29.98
N ASP A 221 17.56 -7.38 30.60
CA ASP A 221 17.75 -7.22 32.03
C ASP A 221 17.65 -5.74 32.44
N PRO A 222 16.72 -5.39 33.35
CA PRO A 222 16.48 -4.03 33.78
C PRO A 222 17.40 -3.56 34.93
N SER A 223 18.31 -4.40 35.45
CA SER A 223 19.10 -4.12 36.66
C SER A 223 20.28 -3.20 36.39
N ILE A 224 20.72 -2.37 37.35
CA ILE A 224 21.92 -1.52 37.18
C ILE A 224 23.15 -2.38 36.87
N VAL A 225 23.37 -3.45 37.63
CA VAL A 225 24.39 -4.47 37.37
C VAL A 225 23.72 -5.68 36.71
N PRO A 226 24.10 -6.08 35.48
CA PRO A 226 23.54 -7.24 34.81
C PRO A 226 23.60 -8.51 35.68
N GLY A 227 22.49 -9.24 35.73
CA GLY A 227 22.28 -10.46 36.50
C GLY A 227 22.08 -10.25 38.01
N LYS A 228 22.04 -9.00 38.49
CA LYS A 228 21.91 -8.68 39.93
C LYS A 228 20.70 -7.78 40.22
N PRO A 229 19.50 -8.37 40.44
CA PRO A 229 18.27 -7.60 40.72
C PRO A 229 18.35 -6.66 41.93
N ASP A 230 19.19 -6.98 42.92
CA ASP A 230 19.39 -6.16 44.13
C ASP A 230 20.25 -4.91 43.89
N SER A 231 20.81 -4.75 42.68
CA SER A 231 21.61 -3.58 42.31
C SER A 231 20.79 -2.32 42.03
N GLY A 232 19.45 -2.42 42.04
CA GLY A 232 18.54 -1.36 41.59
C GLY A 232 18.20 -1.50 40.10
N LEU A 233 17.31 -0.65 39.60
CA LEU A 233 16.88 -0.64 38.20
C LEU A 233 17.58 0.46 37.40
N LEU A 234 17.69 0.25 36.08
CA LEU A 234 18.12 1.26 35.12
C LEU A 234 17.21 2.51 35.19
N PRO A 235 17.74 3.69 34.81
CA PRO A 235 16.96 4.93 34.76
C PRO A 235 15.63 4.74 34.01
N HIS A 236 14.55 5.32 34.56
CA HIS A 236 13.18 5.28 34.01
C HIS A 236 12.58 3.88 33.79
N VAL A 237 13.17 2.84 34.38
CA VAL A 237 12.55 1.53 34.52
C VAL A 237 11.93 1.39 35.90
N HIS A 238 10.64 1.06 35.95
CA HIS A 238 9.86 1.04 37.18
C HIS A 238 9.52 -0.41 37.62
N LYS A 239 9.49 -0.66 38.94
CA LYS A 239 8.78 -1.84 39.50
C LYS A 239 7.34 -1.43 39.75
N ILE A 240 6.38 -2.25 39.32
CA ILE A 240 4.96 -1.94 39.55
C ILE A 240 4.25 -3.19 40.05
N ASP A 241 3.75 -3.11 41.29
CA ASP A 241 2.94 -4.15 41.89
C ASP A 241 1.50 -4.03 41.38
N GLY A 242 1.01 -5.07 40.70
CA GLY A 242 -0.41 -5.17 40.36
C GLY A 242 -0.89 -4.26 39.22
N LEU A 243 0.00 -3.84 38.32
CA LEU A 243 -0.37 -3.12 37.09
C LEU A 243 -1.31 -3.97 36.23
N LYS A 244 -2.55 -3.54 35.99
CA LYS A 244 -3.55 -4.32 35.21
C LYS A 244 -3.98 -3.60 33.95
N ASN A 245 -4.24 -4.35 32.88
CA ASN A 245 -4.83 -3.78 31.68
C ASN A 245 -6.16 -3.08 32.00
N GLY A 246 -6.40 -1.93 31.39
CA GLY A 246 -7.62 -1.12 31.59
C GLY A 246 -7.62 -0.25 32.84
N GLN A 247 -6.61 -0.34 33.72
CA GLN A 247 -6.49 0.53 34.89
C GLN A 247 -6.08 1.95 34.48
N GLY A 248 -6.75 2.97 35.01
CA GLY A 248 -6.38 4.38 34.80
C GLY A 248 -5.23 4.84 35.71
N ASP A 249 -4.51 5.88 35.29
CA ASP A 249 -3.47 6.56 36.07
C ASP A 249 -3.24 8.02 35.57
N ARG A 250 -2.29 8.73 36.18
CA ARG A 250 -1.93 10.12 35.80
C ARG A 250 -0.80 10.20 34.76
N LYS A 251 -0.39 9.08 34.16
CA LYS A 251 0.78 9.01 33.28
C LYS A 251 0.36 9.24 31.84
N ILE A 252 1.20 9.91 31.07
CA ILE A 252 0.95 10.25 29.65
C ILE A 252 2.03 9.63 28.76
N GLN A 253 1.72 9.51 27.47
CA GLN A 253 2.66 8.98 26.48
C GLN A 253 3.93 9.85 26.39
N ALA A 254 5.04 9.22 26.05
CA ALA A 254 6.36 9.85 26.03
C ALA A 254 6.43 11.04 25.08
N TYR A 255 7.33 11.98 25.37
CA TYR A 255 7.70 13.09 24.48
C TYR A 255 9.05 12.84 23.80
N ASN A 256 9.35 13.64 22.79
CA ASN A 256 10.57 13.57 21.98
C ASN A 256 10.81 14.90 21.27
N TYR A 257 11.85 15.00 20.45
CA TYR A 257 11.99 15.98 19.40
C TYR A 257 11.85 15.30 18.03
N ARG A 258 11.06 15.90 17.13
CA ARG A 258 11.06 15.51 15.72
C ARG A 258 12.25 16.17 15.05
N LEU A 259 13.23 15.40 14.60
CA LEU A 259 14.50 15.97 14.16
C LEU A 259 14.57 16.05 12.64
N CYS A 260 14.96 17.22 12.12
CA CYS A 260 15.47 17.33 10.77
C CYS A 260 16.96 17.00 10.80
N LEU A 261 17.40 15.95 10.10
CA LEU A 261 18.80 15.56 9.99
C LEU A 261 19.23 15.55 8.52
N THR A 262 20.52 15.71 8.25
CA THR A 262 21.10 15.66 6.90
C THR A 262 22.30 14.75 6.80
N THR A 263 22.46 14.08 5.66
CA THR A 263 23.68 13.36 5.28
C THR A 263 24.61 14.17 4.38
N ASP A 264 24.25 15.41 4.02
CA ASP A 264 25.07 16.28 3.17
C ASP A 264 26.25 16.86 3.96
N PRO A 265 27.50 16.53 3.63
CA PRO A 265 28.67 16.98 4.40
C PRO A 265 28.86 18.50 4.42
N GLU A 266 28.36 19.24 3.44
CA GLU A 266 28.49 20.71 3.40
C GLU A 266 27.50 21.38 4.36
N LEU A 267 26.28 20.83 4.45
CA LEU A 267 25.22 21.30 5.34
C LEU A 267 25.29 20.68 6.75
N ARG A 268 26.06 19.60 6.95
CA ARG A 268 26.07 18.83 8.19
C ARG A 268 26.85 19.52 9.32
N ILE A 269 26.18 19.68 10.45
CA ILE A 269 26.74 19.92 11.78
C ILE A 269 26.88 18.55 12.46
N PRO A 270 28.10 18.10 12.81
CA PRO A 270 28.31 16.82 13.50
C PRO A 270 27.56 16.74 14.84
N ILE A 271 27.09 15.54 15.18
CA ILE A 271 26.52 15.26 16.50
C ILE A 271 27.66 14.83 17.42
N ASP A 272 28.19 15.80 18.16
CA ASP A 272 29.21 15.56 19.18
C ASP A 272 28.61 14.94 20.44
N LYS A 273 29.48 14.35 21.27
CA LYS A 273 29.08 13.84 22.59
C LYS A 273 28.57 15.01 23.44
N PRO A 274 27.30 15.02 23.88
CA PRO A 274 26.76 16.18 24.57
C PRO A 274 27.37 16.34 25.97
N THR A 275 27.55 17.59 26.39
CA THR A 275 27.93 17.92 27.76
C THR A 275 26.84 17.43 28.72
N GLY A 276 27.22 16.65 29.74
CA GLY A 276 26.28 16.03 30.67
C GLY A 276 25.83 14.61 30.27
N TYR A 277 26.30 14.08 29.14
CA TYR A 277 26.02 12.69 28.72
C TYR A 277 26.33 11.67 29.82
N GLN A 278 25.35 10.84 30.17
CA GLN A 278 25.54 9.70 31.05
C GLN A 278 25.32 8.41 30.28
N ALA A 279 26.33 7.53 30.25
CA ALA A 279 26.22 6.27 29.52
C ALA A 279 25.09 5.38 30.05
N ILE A 280 24.75 5.51 31.33
CA ILE A 280 23.71 4.72 31.98
C ILE A 280 22.31 4.98 31.41
N ASP A 281 22.04 6.19 30.90
CA ASP A 281 20.74 6.56 30.32
C ASP A 281 20.45 5.82 29.00
N HIS A 282 21.50 5.32 28.34
CA HIS A 282 21.41 4.53 27.11
C HIS A 282 21.74 3.05 27.31
N GLU A 283 21.92 2.61 28.56
CA GLU A 283 22.30 1.23 28.86
C GLU A 283 21.19 0.25 28.44
N LEU A 284 19.92 0.63 28.58
CA LEU A 284 18.78 -0.18 28.16
C LEU A 284 18.81 -0.44 26.64
N LEU A 285 19.10 0.60 25.85
CA LEU A 285 19.26 0.50 24.39
C LEU A 285 20.40 -0.46 24.03
N LEU A 286 21.56 -0.29 24.67
CA LEU A 286 22.74 -1.12 24.38
C LEU A 286 22.48 -2.59 24.73
N ARG A 287 21.82 -2.86 25.85
CA ARG A 287 21.44 -4.23 26.22
C ARG A 287 20.39 -4.83 25.30
N ASN A 288 19.48 -4.02 24.76
CA ASN A 288 18.52 -4.49 23.76
C ASN A 288 19.24 -4.99 22.48
N PHE A 289 20.27 -4.26 22.02
CA PHE A 289 21.12 -4.73 20.91
C PHE A 289 21.88 -6.01 21.27
N GLU A 290 22.49 -6.08 22.44
CA GLU A 290 23.25 -7.25 22.90
C GLU A 290 22.37 -8.49 23.09
N ALA A 291 21.11 -8.30 23.45
CA ALA A 291 20.10 -9.36 23.55
C ALA A 291 19.61 -9.85 22.17
N GLY A 292 19.95 -9.14 21.08
CA GLY A 292 19.73 -9.59 19.70
C GLY A 292 18.73 -8.77 18.88
N ASP A 293 18.20 -7.66 19.39
CA ASP A 293 17.33 -6.78 18.59
C ASP A 293 18.17 -5.87 17.69
N SER A 294 18.36 -6.25 16.42
CA SER A 294 19.19 -5.52 15.45
C SER A 294 18.42 -4.51 14.60
N ARG A 295 17.21 -4.09 15.01
CA ARG A 295 16.42 -3.11 14.25
C ARG A 295 16.94 -1.69 14.50
N LEU A 296 16.93 -0.83 13.47
CA LEU A 296 17.28 0.59 13.64
C LEU A 296 16.19 1.29 14.45
N PRO A 297 16.46 1.82 15.66
CA PRO A 297 15.44 2.39 16.55
C PRO A 297 15.00 3.80 16.11
N ALA A 298 14.60 3.94 14.85
CA ALA A 298 14.17 5.18 14.25
C ALA A 298 13.24 4.94 13.05
N LEU A 299 12.22 5.78 12.93
CA LEU A 299 11.45 5.97 11.72
C LEU A 299 12.04 7.18 10.97
N ILE A 300 12.37 7.00 9.69
CA ILE A 300 13.06 8.00 8.89
C ILE A 300 12.27 8.26 7.61
N ASP A 301 11.77 9.48 7.44
CA ASP A 301 11.07 9.93 6.24
C ASP A 301 11.92 10.99 5.51
N SER A 302 12.14 10.84 4.20
CA SER A 302 12.83 11.87 3.39
C SER A 302 12.01 13.15 3.33
N LEU A 303 12.65 14.32 3.34
CA LEU A 303 11.98 15.62 3.16
C LEU A 303 11.97 16.04 1.69
N ALA A 304 10.91 16.70 1.23
CA ALA A 304 10.83 17.23 -0.13
C ALA A 304 11.91 18.29 -0.39
N GLY A 305 12.31 18.42 -1.66
CA GLY A 305 13.36 19.36 -2.08
C GLY A 305 14.78 18.96 -1.70
N SER A 306 14.98 17.87 -0.92
CA SER A 306 16.31 17.42 -0.51
C SER A 306 16.46 15.90 -0.59
N ALA A 307 17.51 15.44 -1.26
CA ALA A 307 17.88 14.02 -1.29
C ALA A 307 18.62 13.58 0.00
N SER A 308 19.11 14.53 0.79
CA SER A 308 19.99 14.30 1.94
C SER A 308 19.33 14.56 3.29
N LYS A 309 18.23 15.34 3.34
CA LYS A 309 17.51 15.64 4.58
C LYS A 309 16.38 14.66 4.87
N VAL A 310 16.18 14.40 6.16
CA VAL A 310 15.16 13.49 6.68
C VAL A 310 14.48 14.04 7.94
N ASP A 311 13.22 13.68 8.13
CA ASP A 311 12.54 13.71 9.42
C ASP A 311 12.82 12.39 10.16
N TRP A 312 13.37 12.50 11.36
CA TRP A 312 13.71 11.39 12.23
C TRP A 312 12.78 11.36 13.44
N ASN A 313 12.13 10.21 13.64
CA ASN A 313 11.16 9.96 14.70
C ASN A 313 11.44 8.65 15.45
N ASN A 314 10.82 8.49 16.62
CA ASN A 314 10.91 7.29 17.46
C ASN A 314 10.40 6.03 16.76
N MET A 315 11.10 4.91 16.96
CA MET A 315 10.64 3.58 16.57
C MET A 315 11.33 2.48 17.40
N HIS A 316 10.62 1.37 17.60
CA HIS A 316 11.08 0.13 18.27
C HIS A 316 11.28 0.25 19.79
N ALA A 317 11.81 -0.81 20.41
CA ALA A 317 11.72 -1.05 21.84
C ALA A 317 12.30 0.08 22.72
N VAL A 318 13.41 0.68 22.27
CA VAL A 318 14.12 1.76 22.95
C VAL A 318 14.59 2.72 21.85
N GLY A 319 13.92 3.84 21.70
CA GLY A 319 14.20 4.82 20.65
C GLY A 319 14.51 6.22 21.21
N SER A 320 14.19 7.25 20.42
CA SER A 320 14.42 8.65 20.79
C SER A 320 13.36 9.23 21.74
N ASP A 321 12.24 8.55 21.97
CA ASP A 321 11.33 8.94 23.05
C ASP A 321 12.05 8.83 24.42
N TYR A 322 11.88 9.84 25.29
CA TYR A 322 12.43 9.79 26.65
C TYR A 322 11.36 9.34 27.64
N ASP A 323 11.11 8.02 27.61
CA ASP A 323 9.96 7.41 28.26
C ASP A 323 9.90 7.67 29.77
N GLY A 324 8.74 8.11 30.26
CA GLY A 324 8.49 8.39 31.68
C GLY A 324 9.00 9.74 32.18
N ALA A 325 9.76 10.49 31.38
CA ALA A 325 10.39 11.74 31.82
C ALA A 325 9.46 12.98 31.74
N ASN A 326 8.26 12.86 31.15
CA ASN A 326 7.38 13.98 30.83
C ASN A 326 6.05 14.02 31.61
N TRP A 327 5.80 13.12 32.57
CA TRP A 327 4.49 13.02 33.24
C TRP A 327 4.06 14.30 33.96
N ASP A 328 5.00 15.04 34.54
CA ASP A 328 4.72 16.28 35.26
C ASP A 328 4.62 17.50 34.34
N TYR A 329 5.07 17.39 33.08
CA TYR A 329 5.12 18.50 32.11
C TYR A 329 3.79 19.28 31.97
N PRO A 330 2.61 18.64 31.91
CA PRO A 330 1.35 19.35 31.75
C PRO A 330 1.13 20.37 32.87
N GLU A 331 1.46 20.05 34.11
CA GLU A 331 1.18 20.88 35.30
C GLU A 331 2.40 21.66 35.81
N ALA A 332 3.60 21.31 35.37
CA ALA A 332 4.86 21.96 35.71
C ALA A 332 4.86 23.48 35.49
N SER A 333 5.63 24.19 36.31
CA SER A 333 6.03 25.59 36.09
C SER A 333 6.79 25.78 34.78
N TYR A 334 6.95 27.03 34.33
CA TYR A 334 7.76 27.29 33.13
C TYR A 334 9.22 26.93 33.33
N GLU A 335 9.72 27.04 34.55
CA GLU A 335 11.06 26.65 34.97
C GLU A 335 11.22 25.13 34.87
N GLU A 336 10.34 24.37 35.51
CA GLU A 336 10.35 22.90 35.47
C GLU A 336 10.15 22.36 34.05
N ARG A 337 9.29 22.98 33.22
CA ARG A 337 9.15 22.59 31.80
C ARG A 337 10.46 22.76 31.03
N ARG A 338 11.21 23.84 31.26
CA ARG A 338 12.54 24.03 30.65
C ARG A 338 13.54 22.98 31.11
N GLU A 339 13.49 22.56 32.37
CA GLU A 339 14.34 21.49 32.89
C GLU A 339 14.00 20.15 32.22
N ILE A 340 12.71 19.85 32.06
CA ILE A 340 12.23 18.66 31.34
C ILE A 340 12.67 18.71 29.87
N GLU A 341 12.48 19.84 29.18
CA GLU A 341 12.92 20.06 27.79
C GLU A 341 14.43 19.84 27.63
N ALA A 342 15.24 20.42 28.51
CA ALA A 342 16.69 20.26 28.49
C ALA A 342 17.11 18.80 28.74
N ALA A 343 16.41 18.08 29.61
CA ALA A 343 16.66 16.66 29.85
C ALA A 343 16.33 15.80 28.62
N HIS A 344 15.24 16.11 27.91
CA HIS A 344 14.88 15.42 26.66
C HIS A 344 15.90 15.70 25.56
N GLU A 345 16.32 16.96 25.37
CA GLU A 345 17.37 17.30 24.42
C GLU A 345 18.68 16.56 24.73
N LEU A 346 19.10 16.55 26.00
CA LEU A 346 20.30 15.83 26.44
C LEU A 346 20.21 14.33 26.14
N TYR A 347 19.07 13.70 26.46
CA TYR A 347 18.83 12.28 26.17
C TYR A 347 18.91 12.00 24.66
N ILE A 348 18.23 12.78 23.82
CA ILE A 348 18.15 12.50 22.37
C ILE A 348 19.49 12.75 21.67
N ARG A 349 20.21 13.82 22.04
CA ARG A 349 21.58 14.04 21.56
C ARG A 349 22.50 12.90 21.98
N GLY A 350 22.36 12.45 23.24
CA GLY A 350 23.08 11.30 23.77
C GLY A 350 22.77 10.03 22.98
N PHE A 351 21.49 9.77 22.70
CA PHE A 351 21.01 8.63 21.95
C PHE A 351 21.61 8.57 20.54
N LEU A 352 21.57 9.67 19.78
CA LEU A 352 22.17 9.74 18.44
C LEU A 352 23.69 9.54 18.50
N TRP A 353 24.35 10.16 19.47
CA TRP A 353 25.78 9.99 19.67
C TRP A 353 26.14 8.53 20.00
N THR A 354 25.39 7.89 20.91
CA THR A 354 25.58 6.49 21.30
C THR A 354 25.43 5.57 20.10
N LEU A 355 24.37 5.76 19.29
CA LEU A 355 24.14 5.00 18.07
C LEU A 355 25.31 5.12 17.08
N ALA A 356 25.85 6.32 16.87
CA ALA A 356 26.95 6.57 15.94
C ALA A 356 28.34 6.14 16.46
N ASN A 357 28.55 6.03 17.78
CA ASN A 357 29.90 5.90 18.34
C ASN A 357 30.15 4.65 19.21
N SER A 358 29.11 4.02 19.77
CA SER A 358 29.32 2.91 20.70
C SER A 358 29.72 1.62 19.98
N PRO A 359 30.79 0.92 20.43
CA PRO A 359 31.16 -0.38 19.86
C PRO A 359 30.09 -1.46 20.12
N ARG A 360 29.23 -1.26 21.13
CA ARG A 360 28.12 -2.17 21.51
C ARG A 360 26.90 -2.06 20.57
N VAL A 361 26.83 -1.03 19.73
CA VAL A 361 25.80 -0.89 18.69
C VAL A 361 26.22 -1.70 17.46
N PRO A 362 25.32 -2.44 16.80
CA PRO A 362 25.63 -3.17 15.57
C PRO A 362 26.30 -2.27 14.52
N GLU A 363 27.37 -2.75 13.91
CA GLU A 363 28.20 -1.95 12.99
C GLU A 363 27.39 -1.34 11.83
N THR A 364 26.41 -2.08 11.30
CA THR A 364 25.52 -1.60 10.23
C THR A 364 24.68 -0.40 10.65
N ILE A 365 24.18 -0.39 11.89
CA ILE A 365 23.43 0.74 12.45
C ILE A 365 24.40 1.88 12.73
N ARG A 366 25.53 1.59 13.38
CA ARG A 366 26.52 2.60 13.75
C ARG A 366 27.01 3.40 12.55
N ASN A 367 27.41 2.71 11.47
CA ASN A 367 27.89 3.34 10.25
C ASN A 367 26.79 4.18 9.60
N ARG A 368 25.54 3.67 9.54
CA ARG A 368 24.41 4.41 8.98
C ARG A 368 24.10 5.69 9.78
N VAL A 369 24.11 5.63 11.10
CA VAL A 369 23.76 6.78 11.96
C VAL A 369 24.89 7.82 11.94
N ALA A 370 26.15 7.39 11.85
CA ALA A 370 27.31 8.28 11.77
C ALA A 370 27.31 9.20 10.54
N ASP A 371 26.56 8.86 9.50
CA ASP A 371 26.40 9.71 8.31
C ASP A 371 25.47 10.91 8.55
N TYR A 372 24.60 10.86 9.56
CA TYR A 372 23.67 11.94 9.86
C TYR A 372 24.27 13.02 10.78
N GLY A 373 23.86 14.26 10.57
CA GLY A 373 24.05 15.35 11.53
C GLY A 373 22.95 16.40 11.40
N LEU A 374 23.04 17.45 12.22
CA LEU A 374 22.06 18.54 12.19
C LEU A 374 22.32 19.43 10.95
N PRO A 375 21.28 19.91 10.26
CA PRO A 375 21.45 20.79 9.11
C PRO A 375 21.80 22.23 9.53
N LYS A 376 22.75 22.87 8.83
CA LYS A 376 23.15 24.28 9.05
C LYS A 376 22.08 25.29 8.65
N ASP A 377 21.13 24.89 7.83
CA ASP A 377 20.11 25.73 7.20
C ASP A 377 18.71 25.52 7.78
N GLU A 378 18.52 24.60 8.74
CA GLU A 378 17.35 24.61 9.62
C GLU A 378 17.74 25.16 10.99
N PHE A 379 16.76 25.76 11.69
CA PHE A 379 16.93 26.20 13.07
C PHE A 379 18.25 26.96 13.29
N THR A 380 18.53 27.90 12.40
CA THR A 380 19.87 28.50 12.24
C THR A 380 20.33 29.29 13.47
N ASP A 381 19.38 29.75 14.28
CA ASP A 381 19.55 30.44 15.55
C ASP A 381 19.52 29.50 16.77
N ASN A 382 19.30 28.20 16.56
CA ASN A 382 19.30 27.16 17.58
C ASN A 382 20.25 25.98 17.26
N GLY A 383 21.32 26.26 16.50
CA GLY A 383 22.36 25.28 16.21
C GLY A 383 21.90 24.05 15.43
N GLY A 384 20.87 24.19 14.59
CA GLY A 384 20.29 23.08 13.82
C GLY A 384 19.30 22.22 14.62
N TRP A 385 19.00 22.56 15.88
CA TRP A 385 18.07 21.80 16.73
C TRP A 385 16.66 22.38 16.70
N PRO A 386 15.59 21.55 16.64
CA PRO A 386 14.22 22.06 16.64
C PRO A 386 13.89 22.92 17.86
N TYR A 387 13.01 23.91 17.70
CA TYR A 387 12.72 24.91 18.71
C TYR A 387 11.88 24.43 19.88
N MET A 388 11.06 23.38 19.70
CA MET A 388 10.15 22.89 20.73
C MET A 388 10.12 21.37 20.81
N ILE A 389 9.82 20.88 22.01
CA ILE A 389 9.58 19.46 22.28
C ILE A 389 8.23 19.04 21.67
N TYR A 390 8.16 17.81 21.15
CA TYR A 390 6.96 17.23 20.58
C TYR A 390 6.00 16.76 21.68
N ILE A 391 5.11 17.66 22.08
CA ILE A 391 4.04 17.43 23.05
C ILE A 391 2.93 16.63 22.35
N ARG A 392 2.86 15.33 22.64
CA ARG A 392 1.81 14.45 22.07
C ARG A 392 0.50 14.56 22.84
N GLU A 393 0.54 14.85 24.13
CA GLU A 393 -0.64 14.89 24.99
C GLU A 393 -0.31 15.62 26.27
N ALA A 394 -1.15 16.57 26.69
CA ALA A 394 -1.01 17.26 27.96
C ALA A 394 -2.36 17.29 28.70
N ARG A 395 -2.79 18.47 29.15
CA ARG A 395 -4.15 18.64 29.68
C ARG A 395 -5.17 18.42 28.58
N ARG A 396 -6.26 17.74 28.92
CA ARG A 396 -7.45 17.60 28.07
C ARG A 396 -8.64 18.16 28.83
N MET A 397 -9.36 19.09 28.23
CA MET A 397 -10.59 19.63 28.81
C MET A 397 -11.60 18.50 29.09
N VAL A 398 -12.46 18.68 30.10
CA VAL A 398 -13.60 17.77 30.31
C VAL A 398 -14.89 18.56 30.14
N ALA A 399 -15.43 18.52 28.93
CA ALA A 399 -16.63 19.24 28.52
C ALA A 399 -17.90 18.39 28.69
N ASP A 400 -19.02 18.89 28.17
CA ASP A 400 -20.29 18.14 28.09
C ASP A 400 -20.24 17.03 27.02
N TYR A 401 -19.29 17.13 26.08
CA TYR A 401 -18.99 16.09 25.09
C TYR A 401 -17.50 15.77 25.12
N VAL A 402 -17.16 14.63 25.71
CA VAL A 402 -15.80 14.06 25.65
C VAL A 402 -15.73 13.15 24.44
N MET A 403 -14.88 13.44 23.44
CA MET A 403 -14.62 12.51 22.33
C MET A 403 -13.97 11.23 22.87
N THR A 404 -14.40 10.07 22.37
CA THR A 404 -13.99 8.74 22.85
C THR A 404 -13.66 7.83 21.68
N GLN A 405 -13.08 6.66 21.97
CA GLN A 405 -12.87 5.57 21.03
C GLN A 405 -14.15 5.26 20.21
N ALA A 406 -15.33 5.34 20.82
CA ALA A 406 -16.59 5.10 20.13
C ALA A 406 -16.85 6.11 18.99
N ASP A 407 -16.42 7.37 19.13
CA ASP A 407 -16.52 8.36 18.06
C ASP A 407 -15.53 8.05 16.93
N CYS A 408 -14.28 7.77 17.30
CA CYS A 408 -13.22 7.43 16.35
C CYS A 408 -13.58 6.17 15.53
N GLU A 409 -14.22 5.17 16.14
CA GLU A 409 -14.67 3.95 15.48
C GLU A 409 -15.99 4.13 14.71
N GLY A 410 -16.64 5.29 14.79
CA GLY A 410 -17.94 5.55 14.19
C GLY A 410 -19.10 4.79 14.84
N LYS A 411 -18.93 4.29 16.07
CA LYS A 411 -19.99 3.71 16.91
C LYS A 411 -20.88 4.77 17.54
N ARG A 412 -20.31 5.96 17.79
CA ARG A 412 -21.00 7.19 18.19
C ARG A 412 -20.73 8.26 17.15
N GLU A 413 -21.73 9.06 16.82
CA GLU A 413 -21.60 10.12 15.81
C GLU A 413 -21.83 11.49 16.46
N ALA A 414 -20.88 12.41 16.27
CA ALA A 414 -21.03 13.81 16.62
C ALA A 414 -22.11 14.43 15.71
N ARG A 415 -23.15 15.01 16.32
CA ARG A 415 -24.25 15.68 15.58
C ARG A 415 -23.89 17.09 15.12
N ASP A 416 -22.80 17.61 15.65
CA ASP A 416 -22.30 18.96 15.52
C ASP A 416 -20.83 18.98 15.07
N PRO A 417 -20.46 18.29 13.96
CA PRO A 417 -19.05 18.20 13.55
C PRO A 417 -18.50 19.56 13.09
N ILE A 418 -17.29 19.88 13.54
CA ILE A 418 -16.53 21.08 13.17
C ILE A 418 -15.18 20.76 12.51
N GLY A 419 -14.90 19.48 12.32
CA GLY A 419 -13.73 18.98 11.60
C GLY A 419 -13.82 17.46 11.51
N LEU A 420 -12.92 16.84 10.76
CA LEU A 420 -12.82 15.39 10.69
C LEU A 420 -11.49 14.90 11.27
N GLY A 421 -11.55 13.86 12.08
CA GLY A 421 -10.42 13.01 12.42
C GLY A 421 -10.34 11.80 11.48
N SER A 422 -9.14 11.35 11.16
CA SER A 422 -8.93 10.19 10.27
C SER A 422 -7.69 9.36 10.61
N PHE A 423 -6.80 9.87 11.46
CA PHE A 423 -5.56 9.20 11.84
C PHE A 423 -5.81 8.06 12.84
N GLY A 424 -4.85 7.14 12.97
CA GLY A 424 -4.93 6.07 13.97
C GLY A 424 -5.05 6.61 15.39
N MET A 425 -5.81 5.95 16.26
CA MET A 425 -5.68 6.15 17.71
C MET A 425 -4.29 5.67 18.10
N ASP A 426 -3.35 6.61 18.18
CA ASP A 426 -1.91 6.40 18.38
C ASP A 426 -1.47 6.93 19.76
N SER A 427 -0.93 6.03 20.57
CA SER A 427 -0.28 6.34 21.84
C SER A 427 1.08 5.67 21.88
N HIS A 428 2.10 6.44 22.24
CA HIS A 428 3.47 5.96 22.40
C HIS A 428 3.68 5.27 23.76
N VAL A 429 4.90 4.79 24.01
CA VAL A 429 5.26 4.20 25.31
C VAL A 429 4.99 5.21 26.43
N VAL A 430 4.37 4.75 27.51
CA VAL A 430 4.12 5.58 28.70
C VAL A 430 5.21 5.37 29.75
N GLN A 431 5.66 4.11 29.92
CA GLN A 431 6.74 3.77 30.84
C GLN A 431 7.38 2.42 30.52
N PHE A 432 8.61 2.23 30.99
CA PHE A 432 9.21 0.90 31.13
C PHE A 432 8.90 0.30 32.50
N PHE A 433 8.55 -0.98 32.52
CA PHE A 433 8.31 -1.72 33.76
C PHE A 433 8.96 -3.09 33.77
N VAL A 434 9.26 -3.61 34.96
CA VAL A 434 9.75 -4.98 35.15
C VAL A 434 8.57 -5.95 35.27
N ASN A 435 8.50 -6.93 34.37
CA ASN A 435 7.46 -7.95 34.41
C ASN A 435 7.75 -9.03 35.47
N GLU A 436 6.81 -9.94 35.67
CA GLU A 436 6.90 -11.04 36.64
C GLU A 436 8.07 -12.02 36.38
N LYS A 437 8.59 -12.03 35.15
CA LYS A 437 9.76 -12.84 34.77
C LYS A 437 11.10 -12.12 35.06
N GLY A 438 11.07 -10.88 35.54
CA GLY A 438 12.26 -10.08 35.83
C GLY A 438 12.83 -9.32 34.63
N PHE A 439 12.12 -9.25 33.51
CA PHE A 439 12.57 -8.55 32.30
C PHE A 439 11.81 -7.26 32.07
N VAL A 440 12.47 -6.30 31.40
CA VAL A 440 11.82 -5.05 30.99
C VAL A 440 10.73 -5.30 29.95
N ARG A 441 9.64 -4.54 30.08
CA ARG A 441 8.54 -4.39 29.13
C ARG A 441 8.09 -2.92 29.14
N HIS A 442 7.20 -2.54 28.24
CA HIS A 442 6.59 -1.20 28.21
C HIS A 442 5.06 -1.32 28.23
N ASP A 443 4.39 -0.29 28.72
CA ASP A 443 2.93 -0.15 28.60
C ASP A 443 2.54 1.12 27.83
N GLY A 444 1.25 1.25 27.52
CA GLY A 444 0.67 2.47 26.97
C GLY A 444 0.58 2.55 25.45
N VAL A 445 1.28 1.67 24.72
CA VAL A 445 1.29 1.72 23.25
C VAL A 445 -0.08 1.32 22.67
N ILE A 446 -0.68 2.23 21.91
CA ILE A 446 -1.94 2.04 21.19
C ILE A 446 -1.68 2.37 19.72
N TRP A 447 -2.11 1.49 18.82
CA TRP A 447 -2.31 1.80 17.41
C TRP A 447 -3.63 1.18 17.00
N HIS A 448 -4.61 1.97 16.58
CA HIS A 448 -5.88 1.44 16.06
C HIS A 448 -6.46 2.39 15.02
N VAL A 449 -6.54 1.96 13.77
CA VAL A 449 -6.98 2.82 12.66
C VAL A 449 -8.51 2.90 12.62
N PRO A 450 -9.11 4.11 12.66
CA PRO A 450 -10.54 4.32 12.41
C PRO A 450 -11.01 3.64 11.12
N PRO A 451 -12.22 3.03 11.08
CA PRO A 451 -12.73 2.40 9.87
C PRO A 451 -13.07 3.39 8.76
N LYS A 452 -13.25 4.68 9.11
CA LYS A 452 -13.48 5.81 8.21
C LYS A 452 -13.18 7.13 8.95
N PRO A 453 -13.03 8.26 8.24
CA PRO A 453 -13.02 9.57 8.89
C PRO A 453 -14.28 9.82 9.72
N TYR A 454 -14.13 10.46 10.87
CA TYR A 454 -15.17 10.70 11.85
C TYR A 454 -15.27 12.18 12.23
N GLY A 455 -16.48 12.64 12.55
CA GLY A 455 -16.72 14.04 12.94
C GLY A 455 -16.24 14.35 14.36
N ILE A 456 -15.59 15.50 14.53
CA ILE A 456 -15.19 16.03 15.84
C ILE A 456 -16.23 17.06 16.30
N SER A 457 -16.84 16.82 17.45
CA SER A 457 -17.96 17.62 17.97
C SER A 457 -17.52 19.04 18.37
N TYR A 458 -18.32 20.04 18.01
CA TYR A 458 -18.18 21.42 18.51
C TYR A 458 -18.10 21.49 20.03
N ARG A 459 -18.94 20.71 20.73
CA ARG A 459 -18.98 20.66 22.19
C ARG A 459 -17.70 20.12 22.83
N SER A 460 -16.79 19.52 22.06
CA SER A 460 -15.49 19.10 22.57
C SER A 460 -14.49 20.24 22.69
N ILE A 461 -14.67 21.36 21.98
CA ILE A 461 -13.72 22.49 22.00
C ILE A 461 -14.19 23.67 22.87
N VAL A 462 -15.32 23.54 23.55
CA VAL A 462 -15.86 24.55 24.49
C VAL A 462 -15.98 23.99 25.91
N PRO A 463 -15.77 24.81 26.96
CA PRO A 463 -15.95 24.41 28.35
C PRO A 463 -17.38 23.97 28.64
N ARG A 464 -17.58 23.22 29.73
CA ARG A 464 -18.93 22.90 30.21
C ARG A 464 -19.72 24.18 30.46
N ARG A 465 -21.03 24.10 30.28
CA ARG A 465 -21.92 25.18 30.67
C ARG A 465 -21.73 25.48 32.16
N GLY A 466 -21.49 26.74 32.50
CA GLY A 466 -21.25 27.18 33.88
C GLY A 466 -19.78 27.42 34.25
N GLU A 467 -18.82 27.01 33.41
CA GLU A 467 -17.39 27.20 33.68
C GLU A 467 -16.86 28.50 33.08
N CYS A 468 -16.66 28.53 31.76
CA CYS A 468 -16.17 29.71 31.05
C CYS A 468 -16.95 29.90 29.74
N GLU A 469 -17.61 31.05 29.61
CA GLU A 469 -18.59 31.34 28.55
C GLU A 469 -17.98 31.96 27.30
N ASN A 470 -16.68 32.29 27.30
CA ASN A 470 -16.01 32.99 26.20
C ASN A 470 -14.63 32.42 25.83
N LEU A 471 -14.41 31.13 26.11
CA LEU A 471 -13.16 30.44 25.82
C LEU A 471 -13.36 29.25 24.90
N PHE A 472 -12.46 29.07 23.93
CA PHE A 472 -12.31 27.85 23.14
C PHE A 472 -10.96 27.17 23.45
N ALA A 473 -10.93 25.85 23.44
CA ALA A 473 -9.71 25.04 23.58
C ALA A 473 -9.62 23.99 22.46
N PRO A 474 -9.28 24.37 21.22
CA PRO A 474 -9.27 23.45 20.07
C PRO A 474 -8.13 22.41 20.07
N ILE A 475 -7.07 22.63 20.85
CA ILE A 475 -5.89 21.74 20.93
C ILE A 475 -6.02 20.81 22.14
N CYS A 476 -6.15 21.38 23.34
CA CYS A 476 -6.45 20.68 24.59
C CYS A 476 -7.94 20.36 24.72
N LEU A 477 -8.57 19.98 23.61
CA LEU A 477 -10.00 19.72 23.52
C LEU A 477 -10.42 18.51 24.35
N SER A 478 -11.74 18.38 24.55
CA SER A 478 -12.31 17.35 25.39
C SER A 478 -12.33 15.99 24.73
N THR A 479 -11.42 15.13 25.17
CA THR A 479 -11.16 13.79 24.61
C THR A 479 -10.70 12.84 25.71
N SER A 480 -10.99 11.55 25.58
CA SER A 480 -10.28 10.51 26.31
C SER A 480 -8.82 10.43 25.84
N HIS A 481 -7.93 9.84 26.64
CA HIS A 481 -6.56 9.54 26.23
C HIS A 481 -6.49 8.83 24.87
N VAL A 482 -7.38 7.84 24.65
CA VAL A 482 -7.42 7.03 23.43
C VAL A 482 -7.81 7.88 22.22
N ALA A 483 -8.91 8.64 22.31
CA ALA A 483 -9.40 9.46 21.20
C ALA A 483 -8.43 10.60 20.86
N HIS A 484 -7.77 11.18 21.86
CA HIS A 484 -6.78 12.24 21.68
C HIS A 484 -5.68 11.79 20.72
N GLY A 485 -5.22 10.53 20.84
CA GLY A 485 -4.20 9.94 19.97
C GLY A 485 -4.52 9.98 18.48
N SER A 486 -5.80 10.06 18.09
CA SER A 486 -6.25 10.18 16.70
C SER A 486 -6.51 11.63 16.28
N ILE A 487 -6.99 12.47 17.22
CA ILE A 487 -7.39 13.85 16.93
C ILE A 487 -6.19 14.81 16.85
N ARG A 488 -5.10 14.51 17.58
CA ARG A 488 -3.96 15.42 17.84
C ARG A 488 -3.05 15.76 16.64
N MET A 489 -3.54 15.64 15.41
CA MET A 489 -2.76 15.87 14.19
C MET A 489 -2.82 17.36 13.78
N GLU A 490 -1.71 17.90 13.28
CA GLU A 490 -1.60 19.33 12.93
C GLU A 490 -2.71 19.84 11.98
N PRO A 491 -3.08 19.15 10.86
CA PRO A 491 -4.18 19.59 10.00
C PRO A 491 -5.54 19.64 10.73
N VAL A 492 -5.75 18.73 11.68
CA VAL A 492 -6.98 18.69 12.48
C VAL A 492 -7.00 19.88 13.44
N PHE A 493 -5.89 20.13 14.14
CA PHE A 493 -5.74 21.31 15.01
C PHE A 493 -5.92 22.64 14.28
N MET A 494 -5.38 22.77 13.06
CA MET A 494 -5.68 23.93 12.19
C MET A 494 -7.19 24.06 11.94
N THR A 495 -7.84 22.96 11.55
CA THR A 495 -9.27 22.93 11.19
C THR A 495 -10.17 23.28 12.38
N LEU A 496 -9.89 22.72 13.56
CA LEU A 496 -10.64 22.99 14.78
C LEU A 496 -10.45 24.42 15.26
N SER A 497 -9.25 24.99 15.08
CA SER A 497 -8.93 26.36 15.49
C SER A 497 -9.54 27.40 14.56
N GLU A 498 -9.56 27.14 13.24
CA GLU A 498 -10.34 27.91 12.27
C GLU A 498 -11.83 27.91 12.64
N SER A 499 -12.37 26.73 12.99
CA SER A 499 -13.77 26.58 13.41
C SER A 499 -14.08 27.31 14.72
N ALA A 500 -13.16 27.29 15.69
CA ALA A 500 -13.27 28.05 16.93
C ALA A 500 -13.35 29.56 16.67
N ALA A 501 -12.55 30.10 15.74
CA ALA A 501 -12.59 31.52 15.38
C ALA A 501 -13.90 31.93 14.66
N ILE A 502 -14.46 31.03 13.82
CA ILE A 502 -15.79 31.19 13.22
C ILE A 502 -16.88 31.20 14.29
N ALA A 503 -16.85 30.25 15.21
CA ALA A 503 -17.81 30.19 16.31
C ALA A 503 -17.70 31.41 17.24
N ALA A 504 -16.48 31.86 17.57
CA ALA A 504 -16.24 33.09 18.33
C ALA A 504 -16.85 34.32 17.63
N SER A 505 -16.69 34.41 16.32
CA SER A 505 -17.29 35.48 15.52
C SER A 505 -18.82 35.45 15.53
N LEU A 506 -19.44 34.26 15.51
CA LEU A 506 -20.88 34.11 15.66
C LEU A 506 -21.36 34.46 17.07
N ALA A 507 -20.66 33.99 18.10
CA ALA A 507 -20.95 34.29 19.49
C ALA A 507 -20.91 35.81 19.76
N ILE A 508 -19.91 36.53 19.21
CA ILE A 508 -19.83 38.00 19.31
C ILE A 508 -21.00 38.67 18.57
N LYS A 509 -21.41 38.14 17.42
CA LYS A 509 -22.53 38.70 16.64
C LYS A 509 -23.87 38.51 17.37
N GLY A 510 -24.05 37.36 18.01
CA GLY A 510 -25.26 37.00 18.74
C GLY A 510 -25.29 37.44 20.20
N ASP A 511 -24.22 38.05 20.70
CA ASP A 511 -24.00 38.32 22.13
C ASP A 511 -24.24 37.06 23.01
N ALA A 512 -23.71 35.94 22.55
CA ALA A 512 -23.94 34.61 23.11
C ALA A 512 -22.69 34.08 23.85
N SER A 513 -22.91 33.14 24.76
CA SER A 513 -21.83 32.29 25.26
C SER A 513 -21.35 31.36 24.15
N VAL A 514 -20.13 30.83 24.27
CA VAL A 514 -19.62 29.81 23.33
C VAL A 514 -20.47 28.54 23.35
N GLN A 515 -21.17 28.25 24.45
CA GLN A 515 -22.09 27.12 24.56
C GLN A 515 -23.43 27.37 23.86
N ASP A 516 -23.77 28.61 23.56
CA ASP A 516 -25.05 29.04 22.96
C ASP A 516 -24.93 29.41 21.48
N VAL A 517 -23.80 29.11 20.84
CA VAL A 517 -23.66 29.26 19.39
C VAL A 517 -24.53 28.22 18.69
N GLU A 518 -25.53 28.70 17.93
CA GLU A 518 -26.41 27.85 17.14
C GLU A 518 -25.61 27.10 16.06
N TYR A 519 -25.59 25.76 16.15
CA TYR A 519 -24.78 24.94 15.25
C TYR A 519 -25.20 25.07 13.78
N ALA A 520 -26.47 25.36 13.48
CA ALA A 520 -26.92 25.58 12.11
C ALA A 520 -26.22 26.78 11.45
N ASP A 521 -26.06 27.87 12.20
CA ASP A 521 -25.35 29.08 11.74
C ASP A 521 -23.85 28.82 11.62
N LEU A 522 -23.27 28.11 12.61
CA LEU A 522 -21.88 27.67 12.54
C LEU A 522 -21.63 26.79 11.32
N ARG A 523 -22.50 25.80 11.07
CA ARG A 523 -22.39 24.90 9.94
C ARG A 523 -22.40 25.64 8.61
N GLN A 524 -23.30 26.62 8.47
CA GLN A 524 -23.34 27.46 7.27
C GLN A 524 -22.02 28.20 7.05
N GLN A 525 -21.43 28.77 8.10
CA GLN A 525 -20.15 29.47 8.00
C GLN A 525 -18.98 28.51 7.72
N LEU A 526 -19.00 27.30 8.27
CA LEU A 526 -18.00 26.27 7.97
C LEU A 526 -18.02 25.90 6.48
N ASP A 527 -19.21 25.73 5.89
CA ASP A 527 -19.34 25.44 4.46
C ASP A 527 -18.85 26.62 3.59
N VAL A 528 -19.14 27.86 3.98
CA VAL A 528 -18.64 29.08 3.29
C VAL A 528 -17.12 29.14 3.30
N ASN A 529 -16.49 28.80 4.43
CA ASN A 529 -15.04 28.76 4.59
C ASN A 529 -14.43 27.45 4.08
N LYS A 530 -15.22 26.57 3.43
CA LYS A 530 -14.79 25.29 2.86
C LYS A 530 -14.14 24.36 3.90
N VAL A 531 -14.56 24.44 5.15
CA VAL A 531 -14.14 23.50 6.19
C VAL A 531 -14.85 22.17 5.96
N ILE A 532 -14.08 21.09 5.89
CA ILE A 532 -14.65 19.74 5.69
C ILE A 532 -15.06 19.18 7.05
N VAL A 533 -16.37 18.95 7.20
CA VAL A 533 -16.97 18.44 8.45
C VAL A 533 -17.86 17.22 8.23
N GLN A 534 -18.02 16.79 6.99
CA GLN A 534 -18.71 15.55 6.63
C GLN A 534 -17.90 14.81 5.56
N TRP A 535 -17.68 13.52 5.80
CA TRP A 535 -16.99 12.68 4.85
C TRP A 535 -17.97 12.11 3.82
N ASN A 536 -18.01 12.71 2.63
CA ASN A 536 -18.83 12.25 1.53
C ASN A 536 -18.05 11.25 0.67
N ARG A 537 -18.19 9.96 0.97
CA ARG A 537 -17.77 8.90 0.04
C ARG A 537 -18.49 9.13 -1.29
N LYS A 538 -17.78 9.35 -2.39
CA LYS A 538 -18.41 9.37 -3.72
C LYS A 538 -18.96 7.97 -4.02
N VAL A 539 -20.23 7.73 -3.70
CA VAL A 539 -20.96 6.47 -3.95
C VAL A 539 -21.54 6.50 -5.37
N LYS A 540 -21.25 5.49 -6.20
CA LYS A 540 -22.05 5.18 -7.39
C LYS A 540 -23.20 4.25 -6.98
N ALA A 541 -24.45 4.65 -7.17
CA ALA A 541 -25.65 3.92 -6.72
C ALA A 541 -25.92 2.62 -7.54
N ALA A 542 -26.40 1.56 -6.86
CA ALA A 542 -26.69 0.23 -7.44
C ALA A 542 -28.18 0.02 -7.79
N LYS A 543 -28.48 -0.80 -8.81
CA LYS A 543 -29.85 -1.28 -9.16
C LYS A 543 -30.02 -2.76 -8.78
N ALA A 544 -31.22 -3.13 -8.28
CA ALA A 544 -31.55 -4.49 -7.82
C ALA A 544 -31.97 -5.46 -8.98
N PRO A 545 -31.78 -6.79 -8.83
CA PRO A 545 -32.13 -7.78 -9.87
C PRO A 545 -33.53 -8.41 -9.68
N PRO A 546 -34.18 -8.95 -10.74
CA PRO A 546 -35.52 -9.55 -10.66
C PRO A 546 -35.50 -11.08 -10.43
N LYS A 547 -36.60 -11.62 -9.87
CA LYS A 547 -36.86 -13.05 -9.59
C LYS A 547 -37.19 -13.86 -10.86
N LYS A 548 -36.85 -15.16 -10.89
CA LYS A 548 -37.18 -16.10 -11.99
C LYS A 548 -38.25 -17.13 -11.58
N ASP A 549 -39.19 -17.36 -12.50
CA ASP A 549 -40.21 -18.43 -12.49
C ASP A 549 -39.66 -19.78 -12.96
N SER A 550 -40.24 -20.85 -12.41
CA SER A 550 -40.03 -22.27 -12.74
C SER A 550 -40.77 -22.68 -14.02
N ALA A 551 -40.07 -23.22 -15.03
CA ALA A 551 -40.69 -23.83 -16.21
C ALA A 551 -39.90 -25.05 -16.72
N ARG A 552 -40.66 -26.13 -16.97
CA ARG A 552 -40.39 -27.44 -17.59
C ARG A 552 -39.10 -27.62 -18.41
N ILE A 553 -38.45 -28.76 -18.21
CA ILE A 553 -37.27 -29.25 -18.95
C ILE A 553 -37.72 -29.73 -20.35
N ASP A 554 -37.05 -29.26 -21.40
CA ASP A 554 -37.24 -29.70 -22.79
C ASP A 554 -36.48 -31.02 -23.10
N GLY A 555 -37.01 -31.87 -23.98
CA GLY A 555 -36.29 -32.98 -24.65
C GLY A 555 -36.47 -34.39 -24.04
N ASN A 556 -35.57 -35.33 -24.37
CA ASN A 556 -35.55 -36.70 -23.79
C ASN A 556 -35.01 -36.69 -22.34
N ALA A 557 -35.52 -35.80 -21.49
CA ALA A 557 -35.15 -35.66 -20.08
C ALA A 557 -36.25 -36.25 -19.19
N ILE A 558 -35.87 -37.01 -18.17
CA ILE A 558 -36.76 -37.57 -17.15
C ILE A 558 -36.28 -37.07 -15.79
N ASP A 559 -37.19 -36.53 -15.00
CA ASP A 559 -36.95 -36.00 -13.64
C ASP A 559 -37.27 -37.07 -12.57
N ASP A 560 -36.78 -36.89 -11.34
CA ASP A 560 -36.87 -37.92 -10.28
C ASP A 560 -38.28 -38.39 -9.88
N PRO A 561 -39.38 -37.61 -10.03
CA PRO A 561 -40.73 -38.09 -9.74
C PRO A 561 -41.25 -39.08 -10.78
N GLU A 562 -40.67 -39.08 -11.99
CA GLU A 562 -41.07 -39.92 -13.12
C GLU A 562 -40.22 -41.21 -13.22
N ALA A 563 -39.20 -41.35 -12.38
CA ALA A 563 -38.31 -42.50 -12.34
C ALA A 563 -38.81 -43.63 -11.42
N GLU A 564 -38.55 -44.90 -11.78
CA GLU A 564 -38.92 -46.04 -10.93
C GLU A 564 -37.93 -46.18 -9.76
N ARG A 565 -38.45 -46.22 -8.53
CA ARG A 565 -37.67 -46.23 -7.29
C ARG A 565 -37.69 -47.63 -6.65
N ILE A 566 -36.52 -48.20 -6.41
CA ILE A 566 -36.36 -49.45 -5.66
C ILE A 566 -35.69 -49.13 -4.32
N GLY A 567 -36.36 -49.47 -3.22
CA GLY A 567 -35.97 -49.09 -1.86
C GLY A 567 -36.47 -47.69 -1.47
N GLU A 568 -36.36 -47.32 -0.19
CA GLU A 568 -36.87 -46.03 0.30
C GLU A 568 -35.89 -44.88 0.05
N TRP A 569 -36.34 -43.85 -0.68
CA TRP A 569 -35.59 -42.62 -0.99
C TRP A 569 -36.29 -41.40 -0.38
N LYS A 570 -35.51 -40.39 0.04
CA LYS A 570 -36.02 -39.17 0.68
C LYS A 570 -35.86 -37.96 -0.23
N GLU A 571 -36.85 -37.07 -0.23
CA GLU A 571 -36.85 -35.82 -1.00
C GLU A 571 -36.24 -34.67 -0.20
N SER A 572 -35.53 -33.78 -0.89
CA SER A 572 -34.89 -32.60 -0.28
C SER A 572 -34.77 -31.44 -1.25
N THR A 573 -34.83 -30.22 -0.70
CA THR A 573 -34.59 -28.96 -1.42
C THR A 573 -33.33 -28.24 -0.93
N PHE A 574 -32.53 -28.91 -0.08
CA PHE A 574 -31.34 -28.32 0.51
C PHE A 574 -30.21 -28.22 -0.53
N GLY A 575 -29.95 -27.00 -1.02
CA GLY A 575 -28.97 -26.70 -2.06
C GLY A 575 -29.58 -25.82 -3.17
N THR A 576 -28.80 -25.46 -4.19
CA THR A 576 -29.31 -24.79 -5.39
C THR A 576 -28.79 -25.51 -6.64
N GLY A 577 -29.56 -25.49 -7.73
CA GLY A 577 -29.17 -26.10 -9.01
C GLY A 577 -29.60 -27.56 -9.21
N PHE A 578 -30.59 -28.03 -8.45
CA PHE A 578 -31.38 -29.20 -8.83
C PHE A 578 -32.43 -28.82 -9.88
N ILE A 579 -32.90 -29.83 -10.59
CA ILE A 579 -33.91 -29.76 -11.62
C ILE A 579 -35.28 -30.02 -10.96
N GLY A 580 -36.33 -29.35 -11.44
CA GLY A 580 -37.66 -29.46 -10.82
C GLY A 580 -37.77 -28.78 -9.44
N ASP A 581 -38.63 -29.33 -8.58
CA ASP A 581 -38.98 -28.73 -7.27
C ASP A 581 -38.13 -29.27 -6.11
N SER A 582 -37.47 -30.43 -6.28
CA SER A 582 -36.63 -31.11 -5.28
C SER A 582 -35.73 -32.16 -5.94
N TYR A 583 -34.86 -32.82 -5.16
CA TYR A 583 -34.11 -34.01 -5.60
C TYR A 583 -34.22 -35.15 -4.57
N LEU A 584 -33.87 -36.38 -4.98
CA LEU A 584 -33.84 -37.55 -4.10
C LEU A 584 -32.46 -37.83 -3.52
N HIS A 585 -32.44 -38.31 -2.28
CA HIS A 585 -31.24 -38.85 -1.65
C HIS A 585 -31.51 -40.12 -0.85
N ASP A 586 -30.47 -40.94 -0.72
CA ASP A 586 -30.55 -42.23 -0.04
C ASP A 586 -30.38 -42.16 1.49
N ASP A 587 -30.27 -40.94 2.03
CA ASP A 587 -29.94 -40.62 3.42
C ASP A 587 -28.62 -41.24 3.93
N ASN A 588 -27.75 -41.66 3.01
CA ASN A 588 -26.54 -42.43 3.29
C ASN A 588 -26.82 -43.75 4.03
N ASP A 589 -28.02 -44.30 3.88
CA ASP A 589 -28.44 -45.56 4.47
C ASP A 589 -28.77 -46.61 3.39
N GLY A 590 -28.89 -47.88 3.80
CA GLY A 590 -29.37 -48.94 2.88
C GLY A 590 -28.49 -49.16 1.64
N LYS A 591 -27.18 -48.90 1.74
CA LYS A 591 -26.20 -49.02 0.64
C LYS A 591 -26.27 -50.40 -0.04
N GLY A 592 -26.36 -50.39 -1.37
CA GLY A 592 -26.48 -51.59 -2.20
C GLY A 592 -27.88 -52.20 -2.26
N LYS A 593 -28.87 -51.64 -1.54
CA LYS A 593 -30.28 -52.08 -1.60
C LYS A 593 -31.20 -51.10 -2.32
N LYS A 594 -30.70 -49.91 -2.68
CA LYS A 594 -31.50 -48.83 -3.27
C LYS A 594 -31.04 -48.48 -4.68
N ARG A 595 -31.98 -48.26 -5.58
CA ARG A 595 -31.75 -47.87 -6.98
C ARG A 595 -32.85 -46.96 -7.50
N ILE A 596 -32.52 -46.14 -8.50
CA ILE A 596 -33.49 -45.35 -9.27
C ILE A 596 -33.25 -45.61 -10.76
N HIS A 597 -34.32 -45.95 -11.49
CA HIS A 597 -34.29 -46.28 -12.90
C HIS A 597 -35.02 -45.21 -13.72
N PHE A 598 -34.30 -44.62 -14.68
CA PHE A 598 -34.85 -43.71 -15.69
C PHE A 598 -34.97 -44.50 -17.00
N GLU A 599 -36.19 -44.75 -17.48
CA GLU A 599 -36.47 -45.59 -18.65
C GLU A 599 -37.19 -44.81 -19.76
N TRP A 600 -36.72 -44.96 -21.00
CA TRP A 600 -37.38 -44.45 -22.20
C TRP A 600 -37.94 -45.62 -23.03
N SER A 601 -39.27 -45.73 -23.07
CA SER A 601 -39.98 -46.79 -23.79
C SER A 601 -40.01 -46.62 -25.32
N GLU A 602 -39.85 -45.39 -25.83
CA GLU A 602 -39.92 -45.06 -27.27
C GLU A 602 -38.74 -44.19 -27.74
N LEU A 603 -37.51 -44.61 -27.43
CA LEU A 603 -36.30 -43.92 -27.93
C LEU A 603 -35.97 -44.34 -29.37
N LYS A 604 -35.77 -43.37 -30.27
CA LYS A 604 -35.38 -43.64 -31.66
C LYS A 604 -33.97 -44.22 -31.74
N ASP A 605 -33.73 -45.09 -32.73
CA ASP A 605 -32.39 -45.63 -33.00
C ASP A 605 -31.41 -44.50 -33.33
N GLY A 606 -30.27 -44.49 -32.65
CA GLY A 606 -29.27 -43.44 -32.84
C GLY A 606 -28.23 -43.38 -31.74
N ARG A 607 -27.27 -42.46 -31.91
CA ARG A 607 -26.24 -42.18 -30.91
C ARG A 607 -26.65 -40.98 -30.08
N TYR A 608 -26.58 -41.11 -28.77
CA TYR A 608 -27.00 -40.10 -27.80
C TYR A 608 -25.91 -39.86 -26.77
N GLU A 609 -25.77 -38.62 -26.33
CA GLU A 609 -24.96 -38.25 -25.17
C GLU A 609 -25.83 -38.25 -23.91
N VAL A 610 -25.48 -39.10 -22.94
CA VAL A 610 -26.21 -39.31 -21.69
C VAL A 610 -25.71 -38.31 -20.66
N HIS A 611 -26.62 -37.58 -20.01
CA HIS A 611 -26.27 -36.67 -18.92
C HIS A 611 -27.12 -36.93 -17.69
N VAL A 612 -26.55 -36.72 -16.51
CA VAL A 612 -27.24 -36.80 -15.22
C VAL A 612 -27.13 -35.48 -14.47
N SER A 613 -28.16 -35.14 -13.70
CA SER A 613 -28.19 -33.99 -12.80
C SER A 613 -28.14 -34.47 -11.35
N TYR A 614 -27.52 -33.67 -10.48
CA TYR A 614 -27.45 -33.89 -9.05
C TYR A 614 -26.94 -32.64 -8.33
N THR A 615 -27.20 -32.52 -7.02
CA THR A 615 -26.69 -31.42 -6.20
C THR A 615 -25.38 -31.78 -5.51
N SER A 616 -24.35 -30.96 -5.74
CA SER A 616 -23.03 -31.21 -5.18
C SER A 616 -22.84 -30.66 -3.77
N HIS A 617 -22.32 -31.49 -2.87
CA HIS A 617 -21.95 -31.08 -1.52
C HIS A 617 -20.88 -32.01 -0.94
N ARG A 618 -20.10 -31.54 0.04
CA ARG A 618 -18.98 -32.29 0.65
C ARG A 618 -19.35 -33.61 1.34
N ASN A 619 -20.64 -33.87 1.58
CA ASN A 619 -21.12 -35.13 2.18
C ASN A 619 -21.71 -36.10 1.13
N ARG A 620 -21.66 -35.77 -0.16
CA ARG A 620 -22.10 -36.66 -1.23
C ARG A 620 -21.04 -37.72 -1.51
N ALA A 621 -21.47 -38.85 -2.07
CA ALA A 621 -20.56 -39.90 -2.48
C ALA A 621 -19.62 -39.40 -3.58
N THR A 622 -18.34 -39.76 -3.47
CA THR A 622 -17.34 -39.50 -4.50
C THR A 622 -17.35 -40.55 -5.61
N ASN A 623 -18.10 -41.64 -5.41
CA ASN A 623 -18.05 -42.83 -6.24
C ASN A 623 -19.43 -43.43 -6.58
N VAL A 624 -20.41 -42.61 -6.95
CA VAL A 624 -21.78 -43.09 -7.28
C VAL A 624 -21.77 -43.92 -8.57
N PRO A 625 -22.12 -45.21 -8.56
CA PRO A 625 -22.23 -46.01 -9.77
C PRO A 625 -23.55 -45.71 -10.51
N ILE A 626 -23.41 -45.44 -11.80
CA ILE A 626 -24.51 -45.23 -12.74
C ILE A 626 -24.35 -46.22 -13.89
N THR A 627 -25.34 -47.09 -14.08
CA THR A 627 -25.36 -48.09 -15.14
C THR A 627 -26.23 -47.60 -16.30
N ILE A 628 -25.72 -47.67 -17.51
CA ILE A 628 -26.40 -47.27 -18.74
C ILE A 628 -26.62 -48.53 -19.58
N HIS A 629 -27.88 -48.90 -19.78
CA HIS A 629 -28.30 -50.02 -20.60
C HIS A 629 -28.52 -49.52 -22.03
N HIS A 630 -27.59 -49.84 -22.93
CA HIS A 630 -27.60 -49.35 -24.32
C HIS A 630 -27.55 -50.52 -25.32
N ALA A 631 -27.66 -50.23 -26.62
CA ALA A 631 -27.87 -51.28 -27.65
C ALA A 631 -26.76 -52.35 -27.70
N ASN A 632 -25.53 -51.96 -27.31
CA ASN A 632 -24.33 -52.80 -27.34
C ASN A 632 -24.03 -53.52 -26.00
N GLY A 633 -24.89 -53.39 -24.98
CA GLY A 633 -24.69 -53.94 -23.65
C GLY A 633 -24.79 -52.89 -22.54
N ASP A 634 -24.27 -53.21 -21.36
CA ASP A 634 -24.33 -52.34 -20.19
C ASP A 634 -22.98 -51.68 -19.95
N SER A 635 -22.98 -50.38 -19.68
CA SER A 635 -21.80 -49.62 -19.27
C SER A 635 -22.01 -49.02 -17.90
N GLN A 636 -21.06 -49.19 -16.98
CA GLN A 636 -21.13 -48.62 -15.64
C GLN A 636 -20.09 -47.51 -15.48
N ILE A 637 -20.55 -46.34 -15.02
CA ILE A 637 -19.75 -45.14 -14.84
C ILE A 637 -19.87 -44.67 -13.39
N THR A 638 -18.73 -44.28 -12.82
CA THR A 638 -18.65 -43.81 -11.44
C THR A 638 -18.56 -42.28 -11.41
N VAL A 639 -19.48 -41.64 -10.69
CA VAL A 639 -19.62 -40.18 -10.62
C VAL A 639 -19.29 -39.65 -9.23
N ASN A 640 -18.44 -38.62 -9.17
CA ASN A 640 -18.14 -37.89 -7.94
C ASN A 640 -19.14 -36.75 -7.73
N GLN A 641 -20.13 -37.00 -6.88
CA GLN A 641 -21.18 -36.03 -6.61
C GLN A 641 -20.78 -34.93 -5.63
N GLN A 642 -19.55 -34.89 -5.12
CA GLN A 642 -19.06 -33.70 -4.41
C GLN A 642 -18.65 -32.59 -5.38
N ARG A 643 -18.43 -32.92 -6.66
CA ARG A 643 -18.08 -31.98 -7.72
C ARG A 643 -19.34 -31.49 -8.41
N LYS A 644 -19.45 -30.17 -8.58
CA LYS A 644 -20.61 -29.55 -9.23
C LYS A 644 -20.71 -29.99 -10.70
N PRO A 645 -21.90 -30.34 -11.21
CA PRO A 645 -22.09 -30.61 -12.63
C PRO A 645 -21.66 -29.41 -13.49
N ALA A 646 -20.87 -29.64 -14.53
CA ALA A 646 -20.17 -28.60 -15.29
C ALA A 646 -21.08 -27.80 -16.24
N GLU A 647 -22.20 -28.37 -16.71
CA GLU A 647 -23.06 -27.77 -17.73
C GLU A 647 -24.43 -27.37 -17.17
N ASN A 648 -24.53 -26.22 -16.50
CA ASN A 648 -25.81 -25.69 -15.98
C ASN A 648 -26.64 -26.70 -15.17
N GLY A 649 -25.98 -27.53 -14.35
CA GLY A 649 -26.63 -28.56 -13.55
C GLY A 649 -26.56 -29.98 -14.16
N TRP A 650 -26.00 -30.15 -15.36
CA TRP A 650 -25.85 -31.46 -16.01
C TRP A 650 -24.40 -31.93 -16.06
N HIS A 651 -24.21 -33.24 -15.87
CA HIS A 651 -22.95 -33.95 -15.94
C HIS A 651 -23.01 -35.00 -17.05
N SER A 652 -22.16 -34.88 -18.07
CA SER A 652 -22.10 -35.86 -19.17
C SER A 652 -21.47 -37.17 -18.69
N LEU A 653 -22.13 -38.28 -19.02
CA LEU A 653 -21.62 -39.65 -18.85
C LEU A 653 -21.04 -40.20 -20.17
N GLY A 654 -21.08 -39.43 -21.26
CA GLY A 654 -20.55 -39.82 -22.56
C GLY A 654 -21.61 -40.32 -23.55
N ARG A 655 -21.14 -40.83 -24.69
CA ARG A 655 -21.96 -41.09 -25.89
C ARG A 655 -22.21 -42.58 -26.10
N PHE A 656 -23.48 -42.97 -26.20
CA PHE A 656 -23.95 -44.34 -26.31
C PHE A 656 -24.94 -44.51 -27.46
N SER A 657 -24.96 -45.69 -28.07
CA SER A 657 -25.92 -46.04 -29.12
C SER A 657 -27.12 -46.76 -28.53
N PHE A 658 -28.32 -46.27 -28.81
CA PHE A 658 -29.58 -46.88 -28.38
C PHE A 658 -30.39 -47.36 -29.57
N SER A 659 -31.25 -48.36 -29.37
CA SER A 659 -32.11 -48.94 -30.40
C SER A 659 -33.50 -49.17 -29.84
N SER A 660 -34.53 -48.87 -30.64
CA SER A 660 -35.94 -49.11 -30.34
C SER A 660 -36.30 -50.57 -30.07
N GLN A 661 -35.38 -51.52 -30.34
CA GLN A 661 -35.57 -52.94 -30.03
C GLN A 661 -35.27 -53.31 -28.57
N LYS A 662 -34.64 -52.42 -27.78
CA LYS A 662 -34.36 -52.62 -26.35
C LYS A 662 -34.64 -51.32 -25.57
N PRO A 663 -35.26 -51.39 -24.39
CA PRO A 663 -35.51 -50.20 -23.59
C PRO A 663 -34.19 -49.52 -23.19
N ALA A 664 -34.13 -48.20 -23.35
CA ALA A 664 -33.00 -47.40 -22.90
C ALA A 664 -33.21 -47.11 -21.42
N VAL A 665 -32.27 -47.56 -20.57
CA VAL A 665 -32.39 -47.40 -19.11
C VAL A 665 -31.09 -46.83 -18.55
N VAL A 666 -31.22 -45.85 -17.65
CA VAL A 666 -30.12 -45.36 -16.81
C VAL A 666 -30.47 -45.62 -15.34
N GLU A 667 -29.66 -46.45 -14.67
CA GLU A 667 -29.83 -46.84 -13.27
C GLU A 667 -28.79 -46.12 -12.39
N ILE A 668 -29.22 -45.39 -11.37
CA ILE A 668 -28.35 -44.88 -10.30
C ILE A 668 -28.45 -45.81 -9.10
N SER A 669 -27.32 -46.32 -8.60
CA SER A 669 -27.27 -47.31 -7.51
C SER A 669 -26.49 -46.81 -6.30
N THR A 670 -26.87 -47.28 -5.11
CA THR A 670 -26.15 -46.96 -3.85
C THR A 670 -25.12 -48.02 -3.47
N SER A 671 -24.84 -49.00 -4.34
CA SER A 671 -23.90 -50.08 -4.05
C SER A 671 -22.46 -49.57 -3.98
N GLY A 672 -21.76 -49.86 -2.87
CA GLY A 672 -20.35 -49.53 -2.71
C GLY A 672 -20.02 -48.04 -2.54
N THR A 673 -21.03 -47.18 -2.33
CA THR A 673 -20.82 -45.72 -2.25
C THR A 673 -20.36 -45.24 -0.87
N ASP A 674 -19.52 -44.21 -0.84
CA ASP A 674 -18.83 -43.67 0.36
C ASP A 674 -19.50 -42.43 1.01
N GLY A 675 -20.67 -42.01 0.51
CA GLY A 675 -21.41 -40.84 1.02
C GLY A 675 -22.84 -40.79 0.49
N HIS A 676 -23.58 -39.71 0.71
CA HIS A 676 -24.97 -39.61 0.22
C HIS A 676 -25.05 -39.69 -1.31
N VAL A 677 -25.92 -40.53 -1.84
CA VAL A 677 -26.20 -40.62 -3.27
C VAL A 677 -27.39 -39.75 -3.61
N ILE A 678 -27.23 -38.88 -4.60
CA ILE A 678 -28.27 -37.98 -5.11
C ILE A 678 -28.74 -38.45 -6.48
N ALA A 679 -30.05 -38.44 -6.69
CA ALA A 679 -30.67 -38.62 -7.99
C ALA A 679 -31.66 -37.47 -8.21
N ASP A 680 -31.52 -36.78 -9.33
CA ASP A 680 -32.31 -35.59 -9.66
C ASP A 680 -32.92 -35.80 -11.05
N ALA A 681 -32.17 -35.63 -12.14
CA ALA A 681 -32.71 -35.88 -13.48
C ALA A 681 -31.70 -36.54 -14.41
N VAL A 682 -32.18 -37.16 -15.50
CA VAL A 682 -31.34 -37.72 -16.57
C VAL A 682 -31.85 -37.25 -17.92
N ARG A 683 -30.95 -36.89 -18.86
CA ARG A 683 -31.32 -36.52 -20.24
C ARG A 683 -30.46 -37.22 -21.29
N LEU A 684 -31.07 -37.52 -22.45
CA LEU A 684 -30.41 -38.09 -23.62
C LEU A 684 -30.41 -37.10 -24.79
N VAL A 685 -29.23 -36.68 -25.25
CA VAL A 685 -29.09 -35.68 -26.33
C VAL A 685 -28.63 -36.36 -27.64
N PRO A 686 -29.40 -36.32 -28.75
CA PRO A 686 -28.98 -36.93 -30.02
C PRO A 686 -27.68 -36.31 -30.56
N VAL A 687 -26.77 -37.15 -31.06
CA VAL A 687 -25.51 -36.71 -31.68
C VAL A 687 -25.67 -36.74 -33.20
N THR A 688 -25.68 -35.58 -33.84
CA THR A 688 -25.59 -35.45 -35.30
C THR A 688 -24.13 -35.29 -35.72
N GLU A 689 -23.55 -36.27 -36.40
CA GLU A 689 -22.21 -36.13 -37.00
C GLU A 689 -22.29 -35.40 -38.35
N PRO A 690 -21.30 -34.54 -38.71
CA PRO A 690 -21.29 -33.89 -40.01
C PRO A 690 -20.74 -34.82 -41.10
N GLU A 691 -21.42 -34.84 -42.25
CA GLU A 691 -20.99 -35.57 -43.45
C GLU A 691 -19.67 -35.04 -44.01
N HIS A 692 -18.79 -35.97 -44.39
CA HIS A 692 -17.59 -35.71 -45.17
C HIS A 692 -17.93 -35.04 -46.51
N SER A 693 -17.46 -33.80 -46.71
CA SER A 693 -17.29 -33.24 -48.05
C SER A 693 -15.84 -32.78 -48.23
N SER A 694 -15.19 -33.38 -49.22
CA SER A 694 -13.97 -32.90 -49.87
C SER A 694 -14.08 -31.42 -50.22
N ILE A 695 -13.14 -30.59 -49.74
CA ILE A 695 -12.93 -29.24 -50.27
C ILE A 695 -11.51 -29.14 -50.81
N ASP A 696 -11.50 -28.75 -52.08
CA ASP A 696 -10.36 -28.44 -52.91
C ASP A 696 -9.38 -27.46 -52.26
N ALA A 697 -8.10 -27.76 -52.46
CA ALA A 697 -7.03 -26.79 -52.32
C ALA A 697 -7.18 -25.72 -53.42
N THR A 698 -7.84 -24.60 -53.11
CA THR A 698 -7.53 -23.24 -53.60
C THR A 698 -8.50 -22.22 -53.02
N SER A 699 -8.14 -21.49 -51.95
CA SER A 699 -8.38 -20.02 -51.80
C SER A 699 -7.96 -19.39 -50.47
N ASP A 700 -7.50 -20.11 -49.44
CA ASP A 700 -7.41 -19.52 -48.08
C ASP A 700 -6.10 -18.80 -47.71
N ALA A 701 -5.44 -18.21 -48.70
CA ALA A 701 -4.34 -17.28 -48.46
C ALA A 701 -4.90 -15.89 -48.15
N LYS A 702 -5.43 -15.65 -46.93
CA LYS A 702 -5.67 -14.27 -46.38
C LYS A 702 -6.26 -14.11 -44.96
N ALA A 703 -6.49 -15.15 -44.16
CA ALA A 703 -6.98 -14.95 -42.78
C ALA A 703 -5.84 -14.57 -41.81
N LYS A 704 -6.00 -13.48 -41.06
CA LYS A 704 -5.03 -13.00 -40.06
C LYS A 704 -5.07 -13.91 -38.83
N PRO A 705 -3.93 -14.41 -38.32
CA PRO A 705 -3.94 -15.33 -37.19
C PRO A 705 -4.36 -14.64 -35.89
N ASN A 706 -4.86 -15.43 -34.94
CA ASN A 706 -4.99 -14.98 -33.55
C ASN A 706 -3.61 -14.96 -32.88
N ILE A 707 -3.45 -14.09 -31.88
CA ILE A 707 -2.17 -13.90 -31.21
C ILE A 707 -2.41 -13.98 -29.69
N LEU A 708 -1.73 -14.94 -29.05
CA LEU A 708 -1.66 -15.07 -27.61
C LEU A 708 -0.22 -14.80 -27.16
N ILE A 709 0.00 -13.74 -26.38
CA ILE A 709 1.29 -13.43 -25.77
C ILE A 709 1.19 -13.75 -24.29
N ILE A 710 2.10 -14.57 -23.78
CA ILE A 710 2.24 -14.91 -22.37
C ILE A 710 3.58 -14.35 -21.90
N LEU A 711 3.55 -13.49 -20.88
CA LEU A 711 4.74 -12.91 -20.26
C LEU A 711 4.74 -13.19 -18.76
N ALA A 712 5.62 -14.10 -18.32
CA ALA A 712 5.87 -14.39 -16.91
C ALA A 712 6.67 -13.26 -16.22
N ASP A 713 6.56 -13.17 -14.90
CA ASP A 713 7.18 -12.12 -14.07
C ASP A 713 8.26 -12.75 -13.15
N ASP A 714 9.50 -12.27 -13.23
CA ASP A 714 10.66 -12.79 -12.46
C ASP A 714 11.05 -14.24 -12.73
N MET A 715 11.24 -14.60 -14.00
CA MET A 715 11.62 -15.96 -14.41
C MET A 715 12.72 -15.95 -15.48
N GLY A 716 13.92 -16.40 -15.12
CA GLY A 716 15.00 -16.67 -16.08
C GLY A 716 14.84 -18.03 -16.77
N ILE A 717 15.66 -18.30 -17.79
CA ILE A 717 15.63 -19.58 -18.51
C ILE A 717 15.87 -20.78 -17.58
N GLU A 718 16.62 -20.58 -16.49
CA GLU A 718 17.00 -21.62 -15.54
C GLU A 718 15.84 -22.27 -14.79
N CYS A 719 14.66 -21.67 -14.85
CA CYS A 719 13.46 -22.22 -14.25
C CYS A 719 12.82 -23.33 -15.09
N LEU A 720 13.01 -23.35 -16.42
CA LEU A 720 12.18 -24.13 -17.33
C LEU A 720 12.84 -25.43 -17.77
N SER A 721 12.10 -26.54 -17.65
CA SER A 721 12.58 -27.87 -18.05
C SER A 721 12.96 -27.93 -19.52
N ALA A 722 12.20 -27.29 -20.42
CA ALA A 722 12.58 -27.12 -21.81
C ALA A 722 14.04 -26.68 -21.92
N TYR A 723 14.43 -25.59 -21.25
CA TYR A 723 15.77 -25.01 -21.36
C TYR A 723 16.86 -25.77 -20.60
N GLY A 724 16.49 -26.68 -19.68
CA GLY A 724 17.43 -27.43 -18.84
C GLY A 724 17.20 -27.26 -17.34
N GLY A 725 16.22 -26.45 -16.93
CA GLY A 725 15.76 -26.32 -15.55
C GLY A 725 15.08 -27.60 -15.03
N LYS A 726 14.69 -27.59 -13.75
CA LYS A 726 14.13 -28.76 -13.06
C LYS A 726 12.72 -28.59 -12.52
N HIS A 727 12.12 -27.41 -12.63
CA HIS A 727 10.70 -27.25 -12.27
C HIS A 727 9.83 -27.98 -13.29
N ALA A 728 8.69 -28.51 -12.85
CA ALA A 728 7.76 -29.20 -13.72
C ALA A 728 6.92 -28.17 -14.49
N THR A 729 7.14 -28.06 -15.79
CA THR A 729 6.40 -27.14 -16.68
C THR A 729 5.89 -27.85 -17.95
N PRO A 730 5.03 -28.88 -17.82
CA PRO A 730 4.62 -29.72 -18.95
C PRO A 730 3.87 -28.96 -20.06
N ASN A 731 3.07 -27.94 -19.74
CA ASN A 731 2.37 -27.16 -20.77
C ASN A 731 3.32 -26.23 -21.52
N ILE A 732 4.26 -25.58 -20.83
CA ILE A 732 5.32 -24.77 -21.47
C ILE A 732 6.24 -25.67 -22.31
N ASP A 733 6.59 -26.86 -21.81
CA ASP A 733 7.34 -27.85 -22.57
C ASP A 733 6.60 -28.27 -23.85
N ALA A 734 5.27 -28.47 -23.76
CA ALA A 734 4.45 -28.75 -24.94
C ALA A 734 4.45 -27.59 -25.96
N ILE A 735 4.49 -26.32 -25.52
CA ILE A 735 4.66 -25.18 -26.44
C ILE A 735 6.00 -25.29 -27.16
N ALA A 736 7.08 -25.67 -26.46
CA ALA A 736 8.41 -25.85 -27.06
C ALA A 736 8.47 -27.03 -28.02
N GLU A 737 7.90 -28.18 -27.64
CA GLU A 737 7.83 -29.39 -28.47
C GLU A 737 7.02 -29.18 -29.74
N GLN A 738 5.96 -28.37 -29.68
CA GLN A 738 5.08 -28.09 -30.82
C GLN A 738 5.50 -26.83 -31.61
N GLY A 739 6.53 -26.13 -31.14
CA GLY A 739 6.93 -24.82 -31.64
C GLY A 739 8.44 -24.70 -31.85
N MET A 740 8.91 -23.46 -31.72
CA MET A 740 10.31 -23.08 -31.80
C MET A 740 10.78 -22.47 -30.49
N ARG A 741 11.97 -22.86 -30.04
CA ARG A 741 12.62 -22.26 -28.87
C ARG A 741 13.85 -21.44 -29.28
N PHE A 742 13.92 -20.20 -28.82
CA PHE A 742 15.09 -19.35 -28.98
C PHE A 742 16.03 -19.51 -27.80
N THR A 743 17.32 -19.76 -28.04
CA THR A 743 18.30 -19.96 -26.96
C THR A 743 18.93 -18.66 -26.47
N HIS A 744 18.73 -17.53 -27.15
CA HIS A 744 19.40 -16.26 -26.88
C HIS A 744 18.44 -15.06 -26.94
N CYS A 745 17.40 -15.07 -26.09
CA CYS A 745 16.50 -13.94 -25.93
C CYS A 745 16.87 -13.11 -24.69
N PHE A 746 16.90 -11.79 -24.84
CA PHE A 746 17.33 -10.87 -23.78
C PHE A 746 16.29 -9.78 -23.49
N SER A 747 16.10 -9.52 -22.19
CA SER A 747 15.32 -8.43 -21.64
C SER A 747 16.22 -7.36 -21.00
N ASN A 748 15.61 -6.30 -20.47
CA ASN A 748 16.26 -5.47 -19.46
C ASN A 748 16.22 -6.19 -18.09
N PRO A 749 17.05 -5.80 -17.10
CA PRO A 749 17.13 -6.54 -15.83
C PRO A 749 15.96 -6.27 -14.88
N PHE A 750 15.00 -5.43 -15.27
CA PHE A 750 13.80 -5.08 -14.51
C PHE A 750 12.55 -4.99 -15.38
N CYS A 751 11.41 -5.28 -14.74
CA CYS A 751 10.09 -5.38 -15.35
C CYS A 751 9.64 -4.14 -16.14
N SER A 752 9.66 -2.93 -15.57
CA SER A 752 9.12 -1.73 -16.25
C SER A 752 9.87 -1.40 -17.55
N PRO A 753 11.22 -1.29 -17.56
CA PRO A 753 11.97 -1.10 -18.81
C PRO A 753 11.79 -2.23 -19.82
N SER A 754 11.75 -3.49 -19.39
CA SER A 754 11.51 -4.63 -20.29
C SER A 754 10.15 -4.56 -20.94
N ARG A 755 9.07 -4.37 -20.16
CA ARG A 755 7.70 -4.30 -20.66
C ARG A 755 7.51 -3.13 -21.63
N ALA A 756 8.13 -1.99 -21.35
CA ALA A 756 8.14 -0.84 -22.26
C ALA A 756 8.88 -1.15 -23.56
N SER A 757 10.06 -1.78 -23.51
CA SER A 757 10.77 -2.17 -24.74
C SER A 757 10.01 -3.20 -25.57
N LEU A 758 9.39 -4.18 -24.92
CA LEU A 758 8.54 -5.19 -25.56
C LEU A 758 7.35 -4.56 -26.28
N LEU A 759 6.66 -3.64 -25.60
CA LEU A 759 5.48 -2.97 -26.14
C LEU A 759 5.82 -2.05 -27.31
N THR A 760 6.87 -1.24 -27.15
CA THR A 760 7.19 -0.11 -28.03
C THR A 760 8.15 -0.45 -29.16
N GLY A 761 8.90 -1.55 -29.07
CA GLY A 761 10.01 -1.81 -30.00
C GLY A 761 11.18 -0.83 -29.86
N ARG A 762 11.26 -0.10 -28.74
CA ARG A 762 12.27 0.95 -28.49
C ARG A 762 13.03 0.69 -27.20
N TYR A 763 14.32 0.99 -27.20
CA TYR A 763 15.14 0.87 -26.00
C TYR A 763 14.76 1.89 -24.91
N PRO A 764 15.04 1.62 -23.62
CA PRO A 764 14.56 2.43 -22.51
C PRO A 764 14.94 3.91 -22.59
N PHE A 765 16.17 4.24 -22.99
CA PHE A 765 16.60 5.64 -23.16
C PHE A 765 15.82 6.43 -24.23
N LYS A 766 15.18 5.74 -25.20
CA LYS A 766 14.37 6.37 -26.25
C LYS A 766 12.88 6.38 -25.91
N ASN A 767 12.41 5.42 -25.14
CA ASN A 767 11.00 5.36 -24.71
C ASN A 767 10.71 6.14 -23.41
N GLY A 768 11.76 6.45 -22.64
CA GLY A 768 11.71 7.27 -21.42
C GLY A 768 11.53 6.50 -20.12
N LEU A 769 11.35 5.18 -20.16
CA LEU A 769 11.12 4.35 -18.98
C LEU A 769 12.36 3.49 -18.66
N THR A 770 13.35 4.10 -18.01
CA THR A 770 14.67 3.51 -17.74
C THR A 770 14.79 2.81 -16.37
N ASP A 771 13.81 2.96 -15.48
CA ASP A 771 13.82 2.40 -14.13
C ASP A 771 12.48 1.74 -13.75
N VAL A 772 12.49 0.95 -12.68
CA VAL A 772 11.33 0.20 -12.17
C VAL A 772 10.38 1.07 -11.35
N LEU A 773 9.08 0.99 -11.64
CA LEU A 773 8.02 1.73 -10.93
C LEU A 773 7.57 1.01 -9.65
N HIS A 774 8.25 1.23 -8.52
CA HIS A 774 8.01 0.47 -7.28
C HIS A 774 7.56 1.33 -6.10
N SER A 775 7.43 2.64 -6.29
CA SER A 775 7.15 3.63 -5.25
C SER A 775 6.12 4.66 -5.72
N LEU A 776 5.26 5.15 -4.81
CA LEU A 776 4.36 6.29 -5.08
C LEU A 776 5.13 7.57 -5.45
N ARG A 777 6.41 7.68 -5.09
CA ARG A 777 7.27 8.80 -5.51
C ARG A 777 7.51 8.84 -7.02
N GLN A 778 7.10 7.80 -7.75
CA GLN A 778 7.26 7.67 -9.20
C GLN A 778 5.92 7.80 -9.93
N GLU A 779 4.90 8.40 -9.29
CA GLU A 779 3.57 8.60 -9.89
C GLU A 779 3.61 9.39 -11.20
N GLU A 780 4.46 10.41 -11.29
CA GLU A 780 4.67 11.20 -12.52
C GLU A 780 5.53 10.46 -13.58
N ILE A 781 6.13 9.33 -13.24
CA ILE A 781 6.91 8.51 -14.19
C ILE A 781 5.99 7.48 -14.83
N TYR A 782 5.67 7.68 -16.10
CA TYR A 782 4.89 6.74 -16.89
C TYR A 782 5.37 6.72 -18.34
N LEU A 783 5.16 5.59 -19.00
CA LEU A 783 5.40 5.49 -20.43
C LEU A 783 4.43 6.42 -21.16
N SER A 784 4.97 7.42 -21.86
CA SER A 784 4.17 8.40 -22.58
C SER A 784 3.20 7.71 -23.55
N PRO A 785 1.89 8.02 -23.51
CA PRO A 785 0.89 7.45 -24.43
C PRO A 785 1.20 7.67 -25.92
N ALA A 786 2.05 8.64 -26.24
CA ALA A 786 2.50 8.91 -27.61
C ALA A 786 3.49 7.86 -28.15
N GLN A 787 4.11 7.05 -27.28
CA GLN A 787 5.03 6.00 -27.72
C GLN A 787 4.28 4.97 -28.60
N PRO A 788 4.97 4.33 -29.56
CA PRO A 788 4.39 3.26 -30.36
C PRO A 788 4.01 2.05 -29.51
N SER A 789 3.10 1.21 -30.01
CA SER A 789 2.69 -0.03 -29.33
C SER A 789 2.28 -1.07 -30.35
N PHE A 790 2.72 -2.33 -30.17
CA PHE A 790 2.26 -3.44 -31.01
C PHE A 790 0.73 -3.58 -30.96
N ALA A 791 0.09 -3.34 -29.81
CA ALA A 791 -1.36 -3.47 -29.69
C ALA A 791 -2.10 -2.43 -30.54
N ARG A 792 -1.59 -1.19 -30.58
CA ARG A 792 -2.13 -0.13 -31.46
C ARG A 792 -1.97 -0.48 -32.94
N GLN A 793 -0.83 -1.06 -33.32
CA GLN A 793 -0.60 -1.48 -34.70
C GLN A 793 -1.52 -2.62 -35.11
N LEU A 794 -1.69 -3.64 -34.26
CA LEU A 794 -2.60 -4.76 -34.52
C LEU A 794 -4.06 -4.30 -34.56
N LYS A 795 -4.45 -3.39 -33.67
CA LYS A 795 -5.79 -2.79 -33.68
C LYS A 795 -6.08 -2.04 -34.98
N SER A 796 -5.08 -1.36 -35.57
CA SER A 796 -5.23 -0.73 -36.89
C SER A 796 -5.55 -1.75 -38.01
N GLN A 797 -5.22 -3.02 -37.79
CA GLN A 797 -5.49 -4.14 -38.68
C GLN A 797 -6.78 -4.91 -38.34
N GLY A 798 -7.61 -4.39 -37.43
CA GLY A 798 -8.91 -4.95 -37.09
C GLY A 798 -8.88 -6.00 -35.98
N TYR A 799 -7.75 -6.16 -35.26
CA TYR A 799 -7.68 -7.07 -34.13
C TYR A 799 -8.52 -6.55 -32.94
N ALA A 800 -9.26 -7.44 -32.28
CA ALA A 800 -9.71 -7.22 -30.92
C ALA A 800 -8.50 -7.33 -29.99
N THR A 801 -8.39 -6.49 -28.97
CA THR A 801 -7.18 -6.47 -28.13
C THR A 801 -7.52 -6.52 -26.65
N ALA A 802 -6.91 -7.45 -25.91
CA ALA A 802 -7.05 -7.53 -24.47
C ALA A 802 -5.74 -7.83 -23.74
N ILE A 803 -5.62 -7.30 -22.52
CA ILE A 803 -4.51 -7.61 -21.59
C ILE A 803 -5.04 -8.03 -20.22
N ALA A 804 -4.46 -9.06 -19.63
CA ALA A 804 -4.68 -9.43 -18.23
C ALA A 804 -3.38 -9.60 -17.43
N GLY A 805 -3.43 -9.38 -16.12
CA GLY A 805 -2.27 -9.53 -15.22
C GLY A 805 -1.64 -8.20 -14.81
N LYS A 806 -0.40 -7.92 -15.24
CA LYS A 806 0.44 -6.82 -14.74
C LYS A 806 0.81 -5.85 -15.87
N TRP A 807 0.43 -4.58 -15.70
CA TRP A 807 0.74 -3.50 -16.63
C TRP A 807 2.15 -2.92 -16.41
N HIS A 808 2.36 -2.29 -15.26
CA HIS A 808 3.66 -1.81 -14.75
C HIS A 808 4.48 -0.86 -15.64
N MET A 809 3.84 -0.19 -16.60
CA MET A 809 4.39 0.93 -17.40
C MET A 809 3.79 2.28 -17.00
N SER A 810 2.89 2.28 -16.02
CA SER A 810 2.37 3.44 -15.29
C SER A 810 1.76 2.97 -13.97
N LEU A 811 1.56 3.88 -13.01
CA LEU A 811 0.76 3.62 -11.82
C LEU A 811 -0.71 3.96 -12.11
N LEU A 812 -1.55 2.92 -12.19
CA LEU A 812 -2.92 3.03 -12.73
C LEU A 812 -3.86 3.94 -11.94
N HIS A 813 -3.60 4.15 -10.65
CA HIS A 813 -4.40 5.03 -9.81
C HIS A 813 -4.24 6.52 -10.19
N GLN A 814 -3.13 6.86 -10.86
CA GLN A 814 -2.87 8.20 -11.39
C GLN A 814 -2.99 8.27 -12.92
N HIS A 815 -2.23 7.42 -13.62
CA HIS A 815 -2.13 7.45 -15.08
C HIS A 815 -2.50 6.10 -15.67
N ASN A 816 -3.79 5.92 -16.00
CA ASN A 816 -4.25 4.75 -16.71
C ASN A 816 -4.04 4.92 -18.22
N THR A 817 -2.93 4.39 -18.74
CA THR A 817 -2.50 4.56 -20.14
C THR A 817 -2.87 3.40 -21.06
N ILE A 818 -3.46 2.32 -20.53
CA ILE A 818 -3.65 1.04 -21.23
C ILE A 818 -4.45 1.19 -22.54
N ASN A 819 -5.59 1.87 -22.47
CA ASN A 819 -6.43 2.11 -23.65
C ASN A 819 -5.69 2.93 -24.73
N ALA A 820 -4.85 3.89 -24.32
CA ALA A 820 -4.11 4.72 -25.26
C ALA A 820 -3.05 3.90 -26.02
N PHE A 821 -2.52 2.84 -25.42
CA PHE A 821 -1.64 1.88 -26.09
C PHE A 821 -2.36 0.86 -26.97
N GLY A 822 -3.68 0.93 -27.05
CA GLY A 822 -4.46 0.21 -28.06
C GLY A 822 -5.10 -1.08 -27.57
N PHE A 823 -5.18 -1.33 -26.25
CA PHE A 823 -5.98 -2.43 -25.70
C PHE A 823 -7.44 -2.02 -25.55
N ASP A 824 -8.37 -2.78 -26.12
CA ASP A 824 -9.83 -2.56 -26.04
C ASP A 824 -10.40 -2.96 -24.69
N GLN A 825 -9.87 -4.05 -24.15
CA GLN A 825 -10.25 -4.58 -22.85
C GLN A 825 -9.01 -4.84 -21.99
N TYR A 826 -9.12 -4.63 -20.69
CA TYR A 826 -8.06 -5.00 -19.77
C TYR A 826 -8.60 -5.40 -18.40
N GLN A 827 -7.85 -6.29 -17.75
CA GLN A 827 -7.96 -6.60 -16.34
C GLN A 827 -6.56 -6.72 -15.74
N VAL A 828 -6.10 -5.68 -15.07
CA VAL A 828 -4.73 -5.68 -14.55
C VAL A 828 -4.67 -5.32 -13.07
N TRP A 829 -3.68 -5.86 -12.38
CA TRP A 829 -3.35 -5.54 -11.01
C TRP A 829 -3.01 -4.05 -10.89
N GLN A 830 -3.83 -3.35 -10.09
CA GLN A 830 -3.57 -1.96 -9.73
C GLN A 830 -2.67 -1.94 -8.51
N ILE A 831 -1.38 -1.71 -8.75
CA ILE A 831 -0.27 -1.86 -7.78
C ILE A 831 -0.52 -1.12 -6.48
N PHE A 832 -1.08 0.08 -6.55
CA PHE A 832 -1.45 0.91 -5.42
C PHE A 832 -2.93 1.25 -5.47
N ASP A 833 -3.61 1.21 -4.32
CA ASP A 833 -4.99 1.67 -4.25
C ASP A 833 -5.05 3.21 -4.24
N SER A 834 -6.26 3.77 -4.20
CA SER A 834 -6.45 5.22 -4.18
C SER A 834 -5.91 5.92 -2.92
N ALA A 835 -5.53 5.17 -1.88
CA ALA A 835 -4.88 5.68 -0.68
C ALA A 835 -3.35 5.55 -0.74
N GLY A 836 -2.79 5.04 -1.85
CA GLY A 836 -1.36 4.81 -2.02
C GLY A 836 -0.86 3.50 -1.40
N GLU A 837 -1.74 2.64 -0.88
CA GLU A 837 -1.32 1.39 -0.25
C GLU A 837 -1.04 0.31 -1.30
N LYS A 838 0.06 -0.42 -1.12
CA LYS A 838 0.43 -1.49 -2.05
C LYS A 838 -0.58 -2.63 -1.95
N THR A 839 -1.19 -2.97 -3.06
CA THR A 839 -2.30 -3.93 -3.10
C THR A 839 -1.82 -5.35 -3.40
N ARG A 840 -2.74 -6.32 -3.32
CA ARG A 840 -2.47 -7.75 -3.53
C ARG A 840 -2.77 -8.15 -4.97
N ARG A 841 -2.05 -9.16 -5.47
CA ARG A 841 -2.15 -9.65 -6.86
C ARG A 841 -2.53 -11.14 -6.99
N TYR A 842 -2.39 -11.91 -5.91
CA TYR A 842 -2.69 -13.32 -5.85
C TYR A 842 -3.98 -13.54 -5.05
N TRP A 843 -3.90 -13.72 -3.73
CA TRP A 843 -5.10 -13.81 -2.90
C TRP A 843 -5.70 -12.43 -2.60
N LYS A 844 -7.03 -12.32 -2.68
CA LYS A 844 -7.77 -11.04 -2.57
C LYS A 844 -7.24 -10.00 -3.57
N PRO A 845 -7.18 -10.35 -4.87
CA PRO A 845 -6.46 -9.56 -5.85
C PRO A 845 -7.16 -8.23 -6.12
N HIS A 846 -6.38 -7.16 -6.23
CA HIS A 846 -6.87 -5.81 -6.49
C HIS A 846 -6.75 -5.49 -7.98
N LEU A 847 -7.79 -5.84 -8.73
CA LEU A 847 -7.78 -5.79 -10.19
C LEU A 847 -8.61 -4.61 -10.71
N ASN A 848 -8.04 -3.86 -11.65
CA ASN A 848 -8.71 -2.84 -12.42
C ASN A 848 -9.14 -3.43 -13.78
N ARG A 849 -10.46 -3.59 -13.95
CA ARG A 849 -11.09 -4.09 -15.17
C ARG A 849 -11.74 -2.92 -15.92
N ASN A 850 -11.19 -2.56 -17.08
CA ASN A 850 -11.71 -1.48 -17.94
C ASN A 850 -12.00 -0.16 -17.19
N GLY A 851 -11.14 0.21 -16.24
CA GLY A 851 -11.23 1.45 -15.47
C GLY A 851 -12.07 1.33 -14.21
N THR A 852 -12.56 0.12 -13.91
CA THR A 852 -13.36 -0.19 -12.73
C THR A 852 -12.65 -1.21 -11.85
N LEU A 853 -12.50 -0.91 -10.56
CA LEU A 853 -11.97 -1.88 -9.59
C LEU A 853 -13.00 -2.99 -9.35
N VAL A 854 -12.55 -4.25 -9.48
CA VAL A 854 -13.39 -5.45 -9.29
C VAL A 854 -12.99 -6.28 -8.05
N THR A 855 -12.21 -5.69 -7.15
CA THR A 855 -11.62 -6.34 -5.97
C THR A 855 -12.64 -7.07 -5.09
N GLU A 856 -13.80 -6.46 -4.84
CA GLU A 856 -14.84 -7.05 -3.97
C GLU A 856 -15.48 -8.29 -4.60
N GLN A 857 -15.64 -8.31 -5.93
CA GLN A 857 -16.25 -9.40 -6.68
C GLN A 857 -15.37 -10.65 -6.72
N VAL A 858 -14.07 -10.48 -6.48
CA VAL A 858 -13.05 -11.54 -6.62
C VAL A 858 -12.30 -11.78 -5.31
N LEU A 859 -12.83 -11.32 -4.17
CA LEU A 859 -12.15 -11.33 -2.88
C LEU A 859 -11.66 -12.74 -2.49
N ASP A 860 -12.46 -13.77 -2.71
CA ASP A 860 -12.12 -15.15 -2.35
C ASP A 860 -11.48 -15.95 -3.49
N ARG A 861 -11.06 -15.26 -4.56
CA ARG A 861 -10.46 -15.88 -5.74
C ARG A 861 -8.94 -15.67 -5.75
N TYR A 862 -8.25 -16.54 -6.48
CA TYR A 862 -6.84 -16.39 -6.82
C TYR A 862 -6.70 -15.57 -8.11
N GLY A 863 -5.97 -14.46 -8.07
CA GLY A 863 -5.85 -13.48 -9.16
C GLY A 863 -5.54 -14.08 -10.53
N PRO A 864 -4.51 -14.93 -10.67
CA PRO A 864 -4.21 -15.62 -11.93
C PRO A 864 -5.39 -16.40 -12.53
N ASP A 865 -6.24 -17.03 -11.73
CA ASP A 865 -7.44 -17.72 -12.24
C ASP A 865 -8.42 -16.72 -12.86
N VAL A 866 -8.62 -15.58 -12.19
CA VAL A 866 -9.52 -14.50 -12.65
C VAL A 866 -9.00 -13.88 -13.94
N ASP A 867 -7.68 -13.76 -14.10
CA ASP A 867 -7.04 -13.26 -15.31
C ASP A 867 -7.17 -14.26 -16.47
N VAL A 868 -7.00 -15.56 -16.22
CA VAL A 868 -7.24 -16.63 -17.21
C VAL A 868 -8.69 -16.68 -17.66
N GLU A 869 -9.65 -16.60 -16.72
CA GLU A 869 -11.08 -16.53 -17.03
C GLU A 869 -11.40 -15.32 -17.93
N PHE A 870 -10.87 -14.15 -17.60
CA PHE A 870 -11.08 -12.93 -18.38
C PHE A 870 -10.57 -13.09 -19.82
N LEU A 871 -9.36 -13.61 -20.02
CA LEU A 871 -8.81 -13.81 -21.37
C LEU A 871 -9.51 -14.94 -22.13
N THR A 872 -9.90 -16.01 -21.44
CA THR A 872 -10.66 -17.13 -22.02
C THR A 872 -11.99 -16.63 -22.60
N GLU A 873 -12.74 -15.84 -21.84
CA GLU A 873 -14.01 -15.28 -22.31
C GLU A 873 -13.81 -14.25 -23.43
N PHE A 874 -12.74 -13.45 -23.37
CA PHE A 874 -12.38 -12.55 -24.46
C PHE A 874 -12.04 -13.31 -25.76
N MET A 875 -11.26 -14.38 -25.69
CA MET A 875 -10.92 -15.21 -26.86
C MET A 875 -12.18 -15.85 -27.45
N LYS A 876 -13.02 -16.50 -26.63
CA LYS A 876 -14.29 -17.09 -27.08
C LYS A 876 -15.21 -16.06 -27.73
N ALA A 877 -15.32 -14.87 -27.13
CA ALA A 877 -16.13 -13.79 -27.68
C ALA A 877 -15.61 -13.28 -29.02
N SER A 878 -14.28 -13.24 -29.21
CA SER A 878 -13.64 -12.82 -30.45
C SER A 878 -13.85 -13.87 -31.55
N VAL A 879 -13.71 -15.16 -31.22
CA VAL A 879 -14.03 -16.28 -32.11
C VAL A 879 -15.47 -16.22 -32.58
N LYS A 880 -16.42 -16.01 -31.65
CA LYS A 880 -17.85 -15.86 -31.97
C LYS A 880 -18.13 -14.68 -32.90
N GLN A 881 -17.32 -13.64 -32.84
CA GLN A 881 -17.42 -12.45 -33.70
C GLN A 881 -16.62 -12.58 -34.98
N GLU A 882 -15.97 -13.73 -35.22
CA GLU A 882 -15.07 -13.97 -36.37
C GLU A 882 -13.98 -12.88 -36.49
N GLN A 883 -13.53 -12.36 -35.35
CA GLN A 883 -12.56 -11.29 -35.28
C GLN A 883 -11.21 -11.83 -34.80
N PRO A 884 -10.08 -11.55 -35.49
CA PRO A 884 -8.77 -11.93 -35.00
C PRO A 884 -8.48 -11.18 -33.70
N PHE A 885 -7.80 -11.82 -32.75
CA PHE A 885 -7.54 -11.21 -31.45
C PHE A 885 -6.05 -11.18 -31.07
N LEU A 886 -5.73 -10.20 -30.22
CA LEU A 886 -4.52 -10.14 -29.41
C LEU A 886 -4.93 -10.34 -27.95
N ALA A 887 -4.60 -11.49 -27.38
CA ALA A 887 -4.73 -11.77 -25.96
C ALA A 887 -3.35 -11.69 -25.32
N TYR A 888 -3.15 -10.75 -24.40
CA TYR A 888 -1.87 -10.56 -23.72
C TYR A 888 -1.97 -10.93 -22.23
N PHE A 889 -1.50 -12.11 -21.88
CA PHE A 889 -1.42 -12.60 -20.51
C PHE A 889 -0.09 -12.20 -19.87
N ALA A 890 -0.05 -11.00 -19.29
CA ALA A 890 1.11 -10.46 -18.60
C ALA A 890 1.09 -10.85 -17.11
N THR A 891 1.06 -12.14 -16.81
CA THR A 891 0.81 -12.68 -15.46
C THR A 891 1.81 -12.18 -14.40
N PRO A 892 1.37 -11.95 -13.15
CA PRO A 892 2.27 -11.67 -12.04
C PRO A 892 3.05 -12.90 -11.55
N LEU A 893 2.68 -14.12 -11.95
CA LEU A 893 3.39 -15.33 -11.54
C LEU A 893 4.76 -15.45 -12.25
N PRO A 894 5.81 -15.98 -11.58
CA PRO A 894 5.91 -16.37 -10.17
C PRO A 894 6.52 -15.28 -9.23
N HIS A 895 6.39 -13.99 -9.55
CA HIS A 895 6.98 -12.89 -8.77
C HIS A 895 6.55 -12.92 -7.29
N PHE A 896 7.42 -12.50 -6.37
CA PHE A 896 7.08 -12.40 -4.95
C PHE A 896 5.86 -11.47 -4.69
N PRO A 897 5.05 -11.68 -3.63
CA PRO A 897 5.28 -12.59 -2.51
C PRO A 897 5.11 -14.07 -2.88
N TRP A 898 6.02 -14.92 -2.42
CA TRP A 898 5.93 -16.37 -2.55
C TRP A 898 5.00 -16.92 -1.47
N GLU A 899 3.80 -17.28 -1.90
CA GLU A 899 2.70 -17.74 -1.03
C GLU A 899 1.99 -18.94 -1.69
N PRO A 900 1.25 -19.77 -0.92
CA PRO A 900 0.55 -20.93 -1.47
C PRO A 900 -0.34 -20.56 -2.64
N THR A 901 -0.32 -21.42 -3.65
CA THR A 901 -1.29 -21.42 -4.74
C THR A 901 -2.53 -22.23 -4.33
N PRO A 902 -3.63 -22.18 -5.08
CA PRO A 902 -4.77 -23.06 -4.86
C PRO A 902 -4.43 -24.56 -4.84
N ASP A 903 -3.36 -24.98 -5.52
CA ASP A 903 -2.94 -26.38 -5.62
C ASP A 903 -1.84 -26.75 -4.61
N THR A 904 -1.31 -25.78 -3.86
CA THR A 904 -0.31 -26.05 -2.83
C THR A 904 -0.92 -26.89 -1.70
N GLU A 905 -0.28 -28.00 -1.34
CA GLU A 905 -0.77 -28.88 -0.27
C GLU A 905 -0.76 -28.17 1.09
N ASP A 906 0.32 -27.43 1.38
CA ASP A 906 0.48 -26.66 2.61
C ASP A 906 -0.18 -25.27 2.52
N GLN A 907 -1.48 -25.22 2.85
CA GLN A 907 -2.25 -23.97 2.95
C GLN A 907 -2.05 -23.25 4.30
N SER A 908 -1.16 -23.72 5.17
CA SER A 908 -0.98 -23.19 6.53
C SER A 908 -0.25 -21.84 6.57
N TYR A 909 0.25 -21.37 5.42
CA TYR A 909 0.98 -20.12 5.31
C TYR A 909 0.23 -18.95 5.97
N ARG A 910 0.91 -18.35 6.94
CA ARG A 910 0.57 -17.05 7.49
C ARG A 910 1.71 -16.13 7.12
N LYS A 911 1.43 -15.16 6.24
CA LYS A 911 2.41 -14.13 5.87
C LYS A 911 3.03 -13.55 7.16
N PRO A 912 4.34 -13.79 7.42
CA PRO A 912 4.99 -13.23 8.58
C PRO A 912 4.96 -11.71 8.48
N HIS A 913 4.74 -11.02 9.59
CA HIS A 913 4.51 -9.57 9.57
C HIS A 913 5.72 -8.74 9.11
N ASN A 914 6.90 -9.35 8.97
CA ASN A 914 8.17 -8.72 8.61
C ASN A 914 8.72 -9.19 7.25
N GLU A 915 8.07 -10.13 6.56
CA GLU A 915 8.55 -10.68 5.30
C GLU A 915 7.75 -10.14 4.12
N HIS A 916 8.40 -9.28 3.33
CA HIS A 916 7.78 -8.70 2.13
C HIS A 916 7.73 -9.67 0.95
N LYS A 917 8.69 -10.60 0.87
CA LYS A 917 8.85 -11.53 -0.25
C LYS A 917 8.14 -12.88 -0.06
N GLY A 918 7.61 -13.19 1.12
CA GLY A 918 7.05 -14.50 1.42
C GLY A 918 8.11 -15.60 1.50
N ASP A 919 7.67 -16.85 1.40
CA ASP A 919 8.53 -18.02 1.64
C ASP A 919 8.97 -18.67 0.30
N PRO A 920 10.28 -18.65 -0.03
CA PRO A 920 10.83 -19.26 -1.24
C PRO A 920 10.40 -20.70 -1.50
N LYS A 921 9.99 -21.46 -0.47
CA LYS A 921 9.53 -22.85 -0.64
C LYS A 921 8.31 -22.98 -1.55
N TYR A 922 7.49 -21.92 -1.68
CA TYR A 922 6.30 -21.92 -2.54
C TYR A 922 6.61 -21.55 -4.00
N PHE A 923 7.83 -21.10 -4.30
CA PHE A 923 8.20 -20.74 -5.68
C PHE A 923 7.98 -21.89 -6.68
N PRO A 924 8.37 -23.15 -6.43
CA PRO A 924 8.09 -24.26 -7.33
C PRO A 924 6.59 -24.47 -7.60
N ASP A 925 5.74 -24.36 -6.56
CA ASP A 925 4.30 -24.46 -6.71
C ASP A 925 3.74 -23.32 -7.59
N MET A 926 4.25 -22.11 -7.43
CA MET A 926 3.86 -20.96 -8.25
C MET A 926 4.29 -21.14 -9.71
N VAL A 927 5.44 -21.75 -9.98
CA VAL A 927 5.89 -22.12 -11.34
C VAL A 927 4.96 -23.18 -11.95
N MET A 928 4.62 -24.22 -11.19
CA MET A 928 3.66 -25.24 -11.66
C MET A 928 2.26 -24.66 -11.89
N TYR A 929 1.83 -23.72 -11.04
CA TYR A 929 0.53 -23.08 -11.18
C TYR A 929 0.48 -22.14 -12.39
N LEU A 930 1.58 -21.42 -12.67
CA LEU A 930 1.73 -20.69 -13.93
C LEU A 930 1.57 -21.62 -15.13
N ASP A 931 2.24 -22.76 -15.12
CA ASP A 931 2.13 -23.77 -16.19
C ASP A 931 0.69 -24.27 -16.36
N LYS A 932 -0.03 -24.53 -15.25
CA LYS A 932 -1.45 -24.88 -15.26
C LYS A 932 -2.33 -23.79 -15.87
N CYS A 933 -2.13 -22.53 -15.50
CA CYS A 933 -2.85 -21.39 -16.08
C CYS A 933 -2.63 -21.31 -17.60
N ILE A 934 -1.41 -21.55 -18.06
CA ILE A 934 -1.08 -21.62 -19.49
C ILE A 934 -1.82 -22.78 -20.15
N GLY A 935 -1.84 -23.96 -19.52
CA GLY A 935 -2.59 -25.12 -20.00
C GLY A 935 -4.08 -24.82 -20.21
N GLN A 936 -4.72 -24.04 -19.33
CA GLN A 936 -6.12 -23.63 -19.49
C GLN A 936 -6.35 -22.70 -20.69
N LEU A 937 -5.43 -21.76 -20.93
CA LEU A 937 -5.49 -20.88 -22.10
C LEU A 937 -5.27 -21.68 -23.39
N LEU A 938 -4.31 -22.61 -23.42
CA LEU A 938 -4.08 -23.51 -24.55
C LEU A 938 -5.30 -24.40 -24.81
N GLN A 939 -5.88 -25.00 -23.76
CA GLN A 939 -7.09 -25.81 -23.87
C GLN A 939 -8.25 -25.00 -24.46
N THR A 940 -8.38 -23.72 -24.10
CA THR A 940 -9.39 -22.84 -24.72
C THR A 940 -9.19 -22.73 -26.23
N LEU A 941 -7.94 -22.65 -26.72
CA LEU A 941 -7.67 -22.61 -28.16
C LEU A 941 -8.08 -23.91 -28.86
N GLU A 942 -7.81 -25.06 -28.21
CA GLU A 942 -8.20 -26.38 -28.70
C GLU A 942 -9.73 -26.54 -28.70
N ASP A 943 -10.41 -26.17 -27.60
CA ASP A 943 -11.86 -26.26 -27.44
C ASP A 943 -12.62 -25.38 -28.44
N GLN A 944 -12.05 -24.24 -28.81
CA GLN A 944 -12.61 -23.36 -29.83
C GLN A 944 -12.21 -23.76 -31.26
N GLY A 945 -11.36 -24.77 -31.44
CA GLY A 945 -10.90 -25.24 -32.76
C GLY A 945 -10.00 -24.24 -33.49
N ILE A 946 -9.35 -23.33 -32.77
CA ILE A 946 -8.53 -22.24 -33.34
C ILE A 946 -7.03 -22.38 -33.06
N ALA A 947 -6.60 -23.49 -32.46
CA ALA A 947 -5.20 -23.73 -32.09
C ALA A 947 -4.24 -23.61 -33.29
N ASP A 948 -4.60 -24.18 -34.45
CA ASP A 948 -3.80 -24.10 -35.68
C ASP A 948 -3.74 -22.68 -36.28
N HIS A 949 -4.70 -21.82 -35.91
CA HIS A 949 -4.79 -20.45 -36.38
C HIS A 949 -4.36 -19.43 -35.32
N THR A 950 -3.70 -19.88 -34.24
CA THR A 950 -3.25 -19.02 -33.15
C THR A 950 -1.74 -19.13 -32.96
N VAL A 951 -1.06 -17.99 -32.97
CA VAL A 951 0.36 -17.88 -32.64
C VAL A 951 0.48 -17.62 -31.14
N VAL A 952 1.16 -18.52 -30.43
CA VAL A 952 1.41 -18.42 -28.99
C VAL A 952 2.86 -18.05 -28.75
N PHE A 953 3.09 -16.90 -28.14
CA PHE A 953 4.41 -16.48 -27.66
C PHE A 953 4.48 -16.68 -26.14
N PHE A 954 5.54 -17.31 -25.65
CA PHE A 954 5.85 -17.40 -24.23
C PHE A 954 7.21 -16.75 -23.96
N LEU A 955 7.22 -15.76 -23.06
CA LEU A 955 8.39 -14.99 -22.63
C LEU A 955 8.38 -14.76 -21.10
N ALA A 956 9.46 -14.19 -20.56
CA ALA A 956 9.50 -13.64 -19.20
C ALA A 956 10.23 -12.29 -19.14
N ASP A 957 9.84 -11.40 -18.24
CA ASP A 957 10.24 -9.97 -18.31
C ASP A 957 11.64 -9.63 -17.80
N ASN A 958 12.20 -10.45 -16.92
CA ASN A 958 13.58 -10.38 -16.45
C ASN A 958 13.98 -11.70 -15.80
N GLY A 959 15.27 -11.85 -15.47
CA GLY A 959 15.79 -13.01 -14.75
C GLY A 959 15.14 -13.22 -13.38
N THR A 960 15.35 -14.40 -12.81
CA THR A 960 14.78 -14.82 -11.53
C THR A 960 15.27 -13.95 -10.36
N ASP A 961 14.43 -13.77 -9.34
CA ASP A 961 14.79 -13.04 -8.12
C ASP A 961 16.07 -13.60 -7.47
N ARG A 962 16.90 -12.69 -6.94
CA ARG A 962 18.23 -13.00 -6.40
C ARG A 962 18.22 -13.85 -5.14
N ASP A 963 17.09 -14.01 -4.47
CA ASP A 963 16.99 -14.88 -3.28
C ASP A 963 16.66 -16.33 -3.65
N LEU A 964 16.45 -16.63 -4.94
CA LEU A 964 16.16 -17.96 -5.44
C LEU A 964 17.37 -18.58 -6.13
N SER A 965 17.51 -19.89 -5.97
CA SER A 965 18.50 -20.70 -6.68
C SER A 965 17.80 -21.89 -7.34
N ASN A 966 18.06 -22.09 -8.63
CA ASN A 966 17.45 -23.14 -9.43
C ASN A 966 18.48 -24.17 -9.87
N SER A 967 18.05 -25.43 -9.99
CA SER A 967 18.89 -26.51 -10.50
C SER A 967 18.79 -26.59 -12.02
N TRP A 968 19.93 -26.74 -12.68
CA TRP A 968 20.06 -26.84 -14.13
C TRP A 968 20.86 -28.08 -14.54
N GLY A 969 20.41 -28.74 -15.61
CA GLY A 969 21.12 -29.86 -16.24
C GLY A 969 21.37 -31.03 -15.28
N ASP A 970 22.64 -31.30 -15.01
CA ASP A 970 23.15 -32.38 -14.15
C ASP A 970 23.19 -32.02 -12.65
N GLY A 971 22.59 -30.90 -12.25
CA GLY A 971 22.49 -30.47 -10.85
C GLY A 971 23.22 -29.17 -10.52
N LYS A 972 23.67 -28.41 -11.53
CA LYS A 972 24.31 -27.11 -11.35
C LYS A 972 23.33 -26.12 -10.72
N ALA A 973 23.74 -25.46 -9.65
CA ALA A 973 22.96 -24.41 -9.02
C ALA A 973 23.18 -23.08 -9.77
N ILE A 974 22.10 -22.45 -10.22
CA ILE A 974 22.10 -21.13 -10.85
C ILE A 974 21.38 -20.17 -9.89
N GLN A 975 22.11 -19.15 -9.42
CA GLN A 975 21.53 -18.09 -8.61
C GLN A 975 20.74 -17.12 -9.49
N GLY A 976 19.55 -16.72 -9.06
CA GLY A 976 18.79 -15.67 -9.74
C GLY A 976 19.57 -14.35 -9.81
N GLY A 977 19.31 -13.58 -10.87
CA GLY A 977 20.07 -12.38 -11.21
C GLY A 977 19.23 -11.13 -11.48
N LYS A 978 17.94 -11.10 -11.13
CA LYS A 978 17.09 -9.91 -11.30
C LYS A 978 17.80 -8.64 -10.83
N GLY A 979 17.73 -7.58 -11.64
CA GLY A 979 18.38 -6.30 -11.39
C GLY A 979 19.88 -6.26 -11.66
N THR A 980 20.51 -7.37 -12.06
CA THR A 980 21.93 -7.37 -12.47
C THR A 980 22.06 -7.20 -13.97
N MET A 981 23.08 -6.45 -14.40
CA MET A 981 23.42 -6.26 -15.83
C MET A 981 24.19 -7.47 -16.42
N THR A 982 23.88 -8.68 -15.95
CA THR A 982 24.49 -9.95 -16.38
C THR A 982 23.43 -10.85 -17.01
N ASP A 983 23.84 -11.88 -17.74
CA ASP A 983 22.90 -12.82 -18.38
C ASP A 983 21.95 -13.49 -17.34
N ARG A 984 22.33 -13.62 -16.05
CA ARG A 984 21.39 -14.07 -14.98
C ARG A 984 20.22 -13.13 -14.73
N GLY A 985 20.36 -11.85 -15.06
CA GLY A 985 19.32 -10.83 -14.92
C GLY A 985 18.54 -10.56 -16.20
N THR A 986 19.08 -10.94 -17.36
CA THR A 986 18.59 -10.48 -18.67
C THR A 986 18.29 -11.61 -19.65
N HIS A 987 18.84 -12.81 -19.47
CA HIS A 987 18.61 -13.96 -20.35
C HIS A 987 17.31 -14.65 -19.98
N VAL A 988 16.30 -14.49 -20.84
CA VAL A 988 14.92 -14.92 -20.59
C VAL A 988 14.46 -15.90 -21.68
N PRO A 989 13.42 -16.72 -21.40
CA PRO A 989 12.88 -17.63 -22.41
C PRO A 989 12.17 -16.86 -23.54
N LEU A 990 12.20 -17.45 -24.73
CA LEU A 990 11.31 -17.13 -25.83
C LEU A 990 10.96 -18.43 -26.56
N ILE A 991 9.70 -18.83 -26.45
CA ILE A 991 9.14 -20.01 -27.13
C ILE A 991 7.96 -19.53 -27.96
N VAL A 992 7.88 -19.96 -29.23
CA VAL A 992 6.79 -19.59 -30.13
C VAL A 992 6.17 -20.84 -30.73
N ARG A 993 4.88 -21.04 -30.51
CA ARG A 993 4.09 -22.13 -31.09
C ARG A 993 3.13 -21.55 -32.14
N TRP A 994 3.20 -22.08 -33.35
CA TRP A 994 2.22 -21.82 -34.39
C TRP A 994 2.07 -23.10 -35.23
N PRO A 995 1.09 -23.95 -34.92
CA PRO A 995 0.97 -25.25 -35.57
C PRO A 995 0.83 -25.07 -37.08
N LYS A 996 1.39 -26.02 -37.85
CA LYS A 996 1.45 -26.02 -39.33
C LYS A 996 2.31 -24.94 -39.99
N GLN A 997 2.72 -23.89 -39.26
CA GLN A 997 3.58 -22.83 -39.79
C GLN A 997 5.02 -22.93 -39.27
N ILE A 998 5.18 -23.19 -37.96
CA ILE A 998 6.49 -23.37 -37.33
C ILE A 998 6.83 -24.86 -37.31
N SER A 999 8.08 -25.20 -37.62
CA SER A 999 8.60 -26.56 -37.48
C SER A 999 8.64 -26.96 -36.00
N ALA A 1000 7.87 -27.97 -35.61
CA ALA A 1000 7.78 -28.44 -34.23
C ALA A 1000 9.15 -28.89 -33.68
N GLY A 1001 9.45 -28.53 -32.43
CA GLY A 1001 10.69 -28.84 -31.74
C GLY A 1001 11.92 -28.11 -32.27
N SER A 1002 11.74 -27.07 -33.09
CA SER A 1002 12.88 -26.37 -33.69
C SER A 1002 13.57 -25.46 -32.68
N ILE A 1003 14.87 -25.24 -32.89
CA ILE A 1003 15.70 -24.41 -32.02
C ILE A 1003 16.33 -23.32 -32.87
N CYS A 1004 16.20 -22.06 -32.43
CA CYS A 1004 16.87 -20.93 -33.05
C CYS A 1004 17.94 -20.36 -32.10
N GLY A 1005 19.18 -20.26 -32.61
CA GLY A 1005 20.33 -19.75 -31.86
C GLY A 1005 20.58 -18.26 -32.02
N ASP A 1006 19.71 -17.54 -32.74
CA ASP A 1006 19.88 -16.11 -33.04
C ASP A 1006 19.64 -15.23 -31.82
N LEU A 1007 20.33 -14.10 -31.79
CA LEU A 1007 20.14 -13.09 -30.76
C LEU A 1007 18.82 -12.37 -30.99
N ILE A 1008 17.99 -12.33 -29.96
CA ILE A 1008 16.73 -11.62 -29.89
C ILE A 1008 16.75 -10.72 -28.66
N ASP A 1009 16.20 -9.52 -28.78
CA ASP A 1009 15.81 -8.75 -27.60
C ASP A 1009 14.35 -8.30 -27.67
N PHE A 1010 13.86 -7.79 -26.56
CA PHE A 1010 12.44 -7.43 -26.41
C PHE A 1010 11.97 -6.39 -27.44
N SER A 1011 12.86 -5.56 -27.99
CA SER A 1011 12.45 -4.60 -29.02
C SER A 1011 11.98 -5.27 -30.32
N ASP A 1012 12.33 -6.53 -30.55
CA ASP A 1012 12.01 -7.29 -31.77
C ASP A 1012 10.55 -7.73 -31.89
N LEU A 1013 9.80 -7.75 -30.77
CA LEU A 1013 8.45 -8.29 -30.80
C LEU A 1013 7.50 -7.39 -31.61
N LEU A 1014 7.59 -6.07 -31.46
CA LEU A 1014 6.74 -5.14 -32.22
C LEU A 1014 6.88 -5.32 -33.74
N PRO A 1015 8.07 -5.26 -34.35
CA PRO A 1015 8.20 -5.43 -35.80
C PRO A 1015 7.81 -6.84 -36.26
N THR A 1016 8.05 -7.87 -35.45
CA THR A 1016 7.61 -9.24 -35.75
C THR A 1016 6.09 -9.34 -35.82
N LEU A 1017 5.39 -8.73 -34.86
CA LEU A 1017 3.92 -8.72 -34.84
C LEU A 1017 3.33 -7.84 -35.96
N CYS A 1018 3.99 -6.73 -36.32
CA CYS A 1018 3.62 -5.93 -37.48
C CYS A 1018 3.72 -6.74 -38.77
N GLU A 1019 4.84 -7.42 -39.01
CA GLU A 1019 5.02 -8.25 -40.20
C GLU A 1019 4.01 -9.40 -40.25
N LEU A 1020 3.80 -10.09 -39.12
CA LEU A 1020 2.87 -11.21 -38.98
C LEU A 1020 1.41 -10.82 -39.24
N SER A 1021 1.00 -9.63 -38.81
CA SER A 1021 -0.38 -9.13 -38.96
C SER A 1021 -0.61 -8.32 -40.23
N GLY A 1022 0.46 -7.97 -40.95
CA GLY A 1022 0.44 -7.00 -42.05
C GLY A 1022 0.23 -5.55 -41.58
N ALA A 1023 0.40 -5.27 -40.29
CA ALA A 1023 0.33 -3.90 -39.77
C ALA A 1023 1.56 -3.10 -40.22
N PRO A 1024 1.42 -1.80 -40.52
CA PRO A 1024 2.57 -0.97 -40.81
C PRO A 1024 3.46 -0.86 -39.56
N LEU A 1025 4.77 -0.67 -39.78
CA LEU A 1025 5.64 -0.22 -38.70
C LEU A 1025 5.26 1.22 -38.28
N PRO A 1026 5.41 1.56 -36.99
CA PRO A 1026 5.26 2.94 -36.53
C PRO A 1026 6.20 3.90 -37.27
N SER A 1027 5.81 5.18 -37.34
CA SER A 1027 6.65 6.24 -37.92
C SER A 1027 7.85 6.61 -37.07
N GLU A 1028 7.77 6.34 -35.77
CA GLU A 1028 8.86 6.53 -34.82
C GLU A 1028 10.01 5.56 -35.09
N GLU A 1029 11.21 5.94 -34.68
CA GLU A 1029 12.38 5.06 -34.73
C GLU A 1029 12.16 3.79 -33.88
N ILE A 1030 12.17 2.63 -34.54
CA ILE A 1030 12.09 1.29 -33.94
C ILE A 1030 13.48 0.66 -33.97
N HIS A 1031 13.90 0.12 -32.83
CA HIS A 1031 15.20 -0.54 -32.68
C HIS A 1031 15.11 -2.04 -32.95
N GLY A 1032 13.88 -2.58 -32.88
CA GLY A 1032 13.53 -3.96 -33.17
C GLY A 1032 13.81 -4.38 -34.62
N ARG A 1033 14.07 -5.67 -34.81
CA ARG A 1033 14.14 -6.37 -36.09
C ARG A 1033 13.16 -7.54 -36.04
N SER A 1034 12.38 -7.73 -37.10
CA SER A 1034 11.46 -8.87 -37.14
C SER A 1034 12.23 -10.18 -37.20
N PHE A 1035 11.78 -11.17 -36.43
CA PHE A 1035 12.26 -12.55 -36.50
C PHE A 1035 11.23 -13.51 -37.10
N LEU A 1036 10.21 -13.01 -37.80
CA LEU A 1036 9.18 -13.85 -38.42
C LEU A 1036 9.77 -14.81 -39.46
N ALA A 1037 10.75 -14.35 -40.24
CA ALA A 1037 11.44 -15.20 -41.21
C ALA A 1037 12.06 -16.44 -40.55
N GLN A 1038 12.73 -16.27 -39.40
CA GLN A 1038 13.28 -17.38 -38.63
C GLN A 1038 12.20 -18.36 -38.16
N LEU A 1039 11.06 -17.86 -37.66
CA LEU A 1039 9.93 -18.70 -37.24
C LEU A 1039 9.42 -19.59 -38.37
N LEU A 1040 9.36 -19.05 -39.59
CA LEU A 1040 8.89 -19.74 -40.78
C LEU A 1040 9.98 -20.60 -41.47
N GLY A 1041 11.16 -20.74 -40.85
CA GLY A 1041 12.27 -21.52 -41.41
C GLY A 1041 12.98 -20.86 -42.59
N ASN A 1042 12.75 -19.56 -42.82
CA ASN A 1042 13.40 -18.77 -43.86
C ASN A 1042 14.66 -18.07 -43.33
N SER A 1043 15.53 -17.65 -44.24
CA SER A 1043 16.69 -16.81 -43.90
C SER A 1043 16.21 -15.44 -43.38
N GLY A 1044 16.39 -15.20 -42.08
CA GLY A 1044 16.08 -13.92 -41.44
C GLY A 1044 17.26 -12.95 -41.38
N ASN A 1045 17.10 -11.88 -40.59
CA ASN A 1045 18.14 -10.87 -40.32
C ASN A 1045 18.58 -10.93 -38.84
N PRO A 1046 19.41 -11.92 -38.46
CA PRO A 1046 19.80 -12.10 -37.07
C PRO A 1046 20.58 -10.90 -36.53
N ARG A 1047 20.41 -10.61 -35.23
CA ARG A 1047 21.19 -9.59 -34.55
C ARG A 1047 22.61 -10.06 -34.28
N GLU A 1048 23.54 -9.12 -34.39
CA GLU A 1048 24.93 -9.29 -33.98
C GLU A 1048 25.09 -9.02 -32.47
N TRP A 1049 24.23 -8.15 -31.93
CA TRP A 1049 24.23 -7.73 -30.53
C TRP A 1049 22.82 -7.32 -30.06
N VAL A 1050 22.65 -7.29 -28.74
CA VAL A 1050 21.44 -6.79 -28.06
C VAL A 1050 21.79 -5.66 -27.10
N HIS A 1051 20.82 -4.81 -26.80
CA HIS A 1051 20.98 -3.72 -25.83
C HIS A 1051 20.31 -4.05 -24.49
N VAL A 1052 20.99 -3.73 -23.40
CA VAL A 1052 20.49 -3.89 -22.02
C VAL A 1052 20.67 -2.57 -21.28
N GLN A 1053 19.65 -2.12 -20.56
CA GLN A 1053 19.72 -0.90 -19.76
C GLN A 1053 19.00 -0.97 -18.42
N HIS A 1054 19.62 -0.37 -17.41
CA HIS A 1054 18.98 0.02 -16.16
C HIS A 1054 19.50 1.41 -15.76
N GLN A 1055 18.59 2.36 -15.58
CA GLN A 1055 18.94 3.77 -15.38
C GLN A 1055 19.98 4.22 -16.43
N ASP A 1056 21.14 4.71 -16.00
CA ASP A 1056 22.20 5.17 -16.89
C ASP A 1056 23.18 4.05 -17.31
N ALA A 1057 23.10 2.86 -16.72
CA ALA A 1057 23.94 1.74 -17.11
C ALA A 1057 23.42 1.14 -18.42
N ARG A 1058 24.23 1.20 -19.48
CA ARG A 1058 23.91 0.65 -20.81
C ARG A 1058 24.98 -0.35 -21.23
N HIS A 1059 24.55 -1.52 -21.70
CA HIS A 1059 25.41 -2.56 -22.23
C HIS A 1059 24.99 -2.91 -23.66
N ILE A 1060 25.98 -3.15 -24.52
CA ILE A 1060 25.80 -3.85 -25.79
C ILE A 1060 26.39 -5.26 -25.62
N ARG A 1061 25.55 -6.28 -25.77
CA ARG A 1061 25.89 -7.69 -25.55
C ARG A 1061 25.90 -8.41 -26.89
N GLY A 1062 27.08 -8.76 -27.38
CA GLY A 1062 27.28 -9.65 -28.53
C GLY A 1062 27.21 -11.12 -28.11
N ARG A 1063 27.60 -12.05 -29.00
CA ARG A 1063 27.57 -13.49 -28.69
C ARG A 1063 28.55 -13.90 -27.59
N SER A 1064 29.77 -13.38 -27.63
CA SER A 1064 30.88 -13.82 -26.76
C SER A 1064 31.38 -12.74 -25.81
N TYR A 1065 30.98 -11.48 -26.02
CA TYR A 1065 31.42 -10.34 -25.23
C TYR A 1065 30.29 -9.36 -24.98
N MET A 1066 30.38 -8.63 -23.87
CA MET A 1066 29.55 -7.48 -23.56
C MET A 1066 30.43 -6.26 -23.30
N LEU A 1067 30.04 -5.12 -23.85
CA LEU A 1067 30.67 -3.82 -23.65
C LEU A 1067 29.69 -2.94 -22.89
N ASN A 1068 30.15 -2.25 -21.85
CA ASN A 1068 29.33 -1.24 -21.17
C ASN A 1068 29.68 0.18 -21.64
N ASN A 1069 28.82 1.14 -21.30
CA ASN A 1069 29.01 2.57 -21.58
C ASN A 1069 30.15 3.24 -20.78
N LYS A 1070 30.96 2.46 -20.04
CA LYS A 1070 32.26 2.86 -19.47
C LYS A 1070 33.43 2.27 -20.25
N SER A 1071 33.16 1.70 -21.43
CA SER A 1071 34.12 1.04 -22.31
C SER A 1071 34.82 -0.17 -21.68
N GLU A 1072 34.20 -0.82 -20.69
CA GLU A 1072 34.67 -2.07 -20.12
C GLU A 1072 34.13 -3.26 -20.92
N LEU A 1073 35.03 -4.04 -21.52
CA LEU A 1073 34.69 -5.27 -22.24
C LEU A 1073 34.80 -6.47 -21.31
N ARG A 1074 33.77 -7.32 -21.27
CA ARG A 1074 33.73 -8.56 -20.48
C ARG A 1074 33.35 -9.74 -21.37
N PRO A 1075 33.99 -10.91 -21.22
CA PRO A 1075 33.50 -12.14 -21.82
C PRO A 1075 32.10 -12.49 -21.31
N VAL A 1076 31.25 -13.02 -22.19
CA VAL A 1076 30.03 -13.72 -21.79
C VAL A 1076 30.45 -15.07 -21.20
N VAL A 1077 29.82 -15.43 -20.09
CA VAL A 1077 30.10 -16.66 -19.33
C VAL A 1077 28.82 -17.46 -19.20
N GLU A 1078 28.95 -18.75 -18.91
CA GLU A 1078 27.81 -19.61 -18.65
C GLU A 1078 27.03 -19.16 -17.41
N LEU A 1079 25.73 -19.42 -17.34
CA LEU A 1079 24.89 -18.94 -16.24
C LEU A 1079 25.32 -19.44 -14.85
N TRP A 1080 25.95 -20.61 -14.75
CA TRP A 1080 26.48 -21.14 -13.48
C TRP A 1080 27.84 -20.53 -13.08
N GLU A 1081 28.51 -19.83 -13.99
CA GLU A 1081 29.80 -19.22 -13.73
C GLU A 1081 29.64 -17.83 -13.08
N PRO A 1082 30.58 -17.40 -12.23
CA PRO A 1082 30.58 -16.03 -11.71
C PRO A 1082 30.78 -15.02 -12.86
N PRO A 1083 30.22 -13.79 -12.75
CA PRO A 1083 30.39 -12.77 -13.78
C PRO A 1083 31.87 -12.52 -14.10
N ALA A 1084 32.20 -12.48 -15.40
CA ALA A 1084 33.57 -12.25 -15.83
C ALA A 1084 34.08 -10.86 -15.43
N ARG A 1085 35.36 -10.78 -15.07
CA ARG A 1085 36.05 -9.50 -14.85
C ARG A 1085 36.29 -8.78 -16.18
N PRO A 1086 36.36 -7.44 -16.19
CA PRO A 1086 36.78 -6.69 -17.37
C PRO A 1086 38.15 -7.13 -17.91
N VAL A 1087 38.25 -7.20 -19.23
CA VAL A 1087 39.51 -7.47 -19.94
C VAL A 1087 40.43 -6.26 -19.80
N GLN A 1088 41.48 -6.36 -18.99
CA GLN A 1088 42.41 -5.25 -18.73
C GLN A 1088 43.38 -4.98 -19.90
N ASN A 1089 43.71 -6.00 -20.69
CA ASN A 1089 44.53 -5.89 -21.91
C ASN A 1089 43.98 -6.87 -22.95
N ALA A 1090 43.34 -6.38 -24.02
CA ALA A 1090 42.87 -7.22 -25.12
C ALA A 1090 44.09 -7.74 -25.92
N ARG A 1091 44.62 -8.89 -25.51
CA ARG A 1091 45.81 -9.53 -26.13
C ARG A 1091 45.45 -10.52 -27.23
N SER A 1092 44.18 -10.91 -27.36
CA SER A 1092 43.67 -11.76 -28.45
C SER A 1092 42.99 -10.92 -29.52
N ASN A 1093 43.10 -11.34 -30.79
CA ASN A 1093 42.42 -10.68 -31.91
C ASN A 1093 40.89 -10.63 -31.69
N ASP A 1094 40.29 -11.71 -31.19
CA ASP A 1094 38.84 -11.80 -30.94
C ASP A 1094 38.30 -10.74 -29.96
N ALA A 1095 39.07 -10.38 -28.92
CA ALA A 1095 38.65 -9.37 -27.96
C ALA A 1095 38.79 -7.94 -28.50
N LEU A 1096 39.74 -7.73 -29.43
CA LEU A 1096 39.91 -6.45 -30.12
C LEU A 1096 38.78 -6.25 -31.15
N ASP A 1097 38.48 -7.28 -31.94
CA ASP A 1097 37.40 -7.26 -32.95
C ASP A 1097 36.04 -7.04 -32.28
N ALA A 1098 35.74 -7.79 -31.22
CA ALA A 1098 34.51 -7.61 -30.45
C ALA A 1098 34.40 -6.22 -29.83
N ARG A 1099 35.51 -5.66 -29.32
CA ARG A 1099 35.51 -4.29 -28.80
C ARG A 1099 35.16 -3.28 -29.89
N GLN A 1100 35.77 -3.40 -31.07
CA GLN A 1100 35.50 -2.51 -32.18
C GLN A 1100 34.03 -2.59 -32.62
N GLU A 1101 33.51 -3.81 -32.82
CA GLU A 1101 32.13 -4.05 -33.24
C GLU A 1101 31.12 -3.47 -32.24
N LEU A 1102 31.26 -3.80 -30.96
CA LEU A 1102 30.32 -3.38 -29.92
C LEU A 1102 30.43 -1.87 -29.63
N GLN A 1103 31.62 -1.28 -29.78
CA GLN A 1103 31.80 0.17 -29.64
C GLN A 1103 31.12 0.92 -30.80
N SER A 1104 31.26 0.45 -32.03
CA SER A 1104 30.54 1.01 -33.18
C SER A 1104 29.02 0.84 -33.06
N ALA A 1105 28.55 -0.22 -32.39
CA ALA A 1105 27.13 -0.35 -32.05
C ALA A 1105 26.64 0.71 -31.05
N PHE A 1106 27.44 1.03 -30.03
CA PHE A 1106 27.13 2.13 -29.11
C PHE A 1106 27.06 3.48 -29.81
N GLU A 1107 28.07 3.80 -30.62
CA GLU A 1107 28.15 5.08 -31.33
C GLU A 1107 26.92 5.30 -32.22
N ARG A 1108 26.50 4.26 -32.97
CA ARG A 1108 25.29 4.32 -33.81
C ARG A 1108 23.97 4.49 -33.04
N LEU A 1109 23.94 4.14 -31.75
CA LEU A 1109 22.74 4.32 -30.91
C LEU A 1109 22.71 5.68 -30.22
N ASP A 1110 23.86 6.34 -30.11
CA ASP A 1110 24.03 7.67 -29.52
C ASP A 1110 23.94 8.80 -30.56
N ASP A 1111 24.22 8.50 -31.84
CA ASP A 1111 23.90 9.34 -33.01
C ASP A 1111 22.39 9.43 -33.28
#